data_AF-A0A0F6ADE1-F1
#
_entry.id   AF-A0A0F6ADE1-F1
#
_cell.length_a   1.000
_cell.length_b   1.000
_cell.length_c   1.000
_cell.angle_alpha   90.00
_cell.angle_beta   90.00
_cell.angle_gamma   90.00
#
_symmetry.space_group_name_H-M   'P 1'
#
loop_
_entity.id
_entity.type
_entity.pdbx_description
1 polymer ?
#
loop_
_entity_poly.entity_id
_entity_poly.type
_entity_poly.pdbx_seq_one_letter_code
_entity_poly.pdbx_strand_id
1 'polypeptide(L)'
;MSFISMPKNFRKNKADTDPKGFVPNSMIDTLFDYKTFLDSRDLNGSIALKAPEQQKNIAVIGGGASGLVAAYELSKIDNIHVTLFEAADRLGGRMDSVYVQDGDLNQKVFELGCMRFPPTSYTLYHYLNKFGLKATPNFPDPGKVPTKLLYENEVINWPAGQPTPDNEDFQRIGDDFGKIINFLLGDASAPDIENPSKLFDYWAIYQSDPTEQTKQKVVDAWQGILTQYVGVTYFDAVFELAQNRLLVSRPWTQEDMNKFGALGVGAGGFGPLYGVDFVEILRLFANGWEDNQELLLDGIGALTQAFEFALLDARTASGKPKVSIELNAKVKSLVKLAGDKYALSVSNNGGQVISSQFDSVVVATTTRAMEYMGLTIANDLDSCESEKSQDLISQNVKVAIRNLHLMNSSKLFVTTESKFWYPENNPQGNELPFNIQTDELMRGLYCLNYDEDVDGKPNTQGKGVVLISYVWGDDSSKLLALSPEERFQQFLPAIYAVNPEFAALLEKQTQKVSCIDWESTSNIYGAFKLNYPGQEQSNKDAFFQYQQENQGLFLAGDSISWAGGWLEGAMPTGINAACAAAKYVGAKVIDNSPLTDIAKNMYDYGIGSNTGFCTLKESGFLSASSIAEYQFGQGDFSIEATVRTLSPGTVVGNKSTAGGSGGYLLVIQPDGSIKFATDNGETYYQIESELSDVKDGNWHSVVAVRKDGELTLHLDGKLLESTQSGASNQSPLNVSNSLDVLIGSVQQNQEPFIHYTGDVSQVRLWRRALSEQEVASQYEQGTIIDKEGLVAHWPLAINTDDISENENNVSVNGDVTFESVS
;
A
#
# COMPACT_ATOMS: atom_id res chain seq x y z
N MET A 1 -15.78 6.15 25.39
CA MET A 1 -16.01 5.21 24.27
C MET A 1 -14.96 5.53 23.23
N SER A 2 -14.36 4.54 22.54
CA SER A 2 -13.36 4.82 21.49
C SER A 2 -13.96 5.68 20.37
N PHE A 3 -13.09 6.32 19.61
CA PHE A 3 -13.44 7.48 18.81
C PHE A 3 -14.26 7.15 17.54
N ILE A 4 -15.04 8.12 17.08
CA ILE A 4 -15.74 8.13 15.78
C ILE A 4 -16.88 7.07 15.69
N SER A 5 -17.68 7.07 14.62
CA SER A 5 -18.52 5.94 14.20
C SER A 5 -17.74 4.88 13.40
N MET A 6 -16.40 4.96 13.40
CA MET A 6 -15.54 3.86 12.98
C MET A 6 -15.83 2.60 13.83
N PRO A 7 -15.48 1.39 13.35
CA PRO A 7 -16.08 0.14 13.83
C PRO A 7 -15.87 -0.17 15.32
N LYS A 8 -16.80 0.30 16.14
CA LYS A 8 -16.82 0.00 17.57
C LYS A 8 -17.03 -1.49 17.78
N ASN A 9 -16.17 -2.06 18.61
CA ASN A 9 -16.11 -3.47 19.03
C ASN A 9 -15.36 -4.44 18.09
N PHE A 10 -14.24 -4.02 17.51
CA PHE A 10 -13.14 -4.93 17.14
C PHE A 10 -12.53 -5.59 18.40
N ARG A 11 -13.31 -6.49 19.03
CA ARG A 11 -12.97 -7.21 20.27
C ARG A 11 -12.57 -8.65 19.97
N LYS A 12 -11.49 -9.09 20.62
CA LYS A 12 -10.88 -10.42 20.53
C LYS A 12 -11.83 -11.60 20.84
N ASN A 13 -12.96 -11.35 21.53
CA ASN A 13 -13.97 -12.35 21.90
C ASN A 13 -15.39 -11.93 21.48
N LYS A 14 -16.08 -12.79 20.72
CA LYS A 14 -17.50 -12.68 20.31
C LYS A 14 -18.51 -12.83 21.47
N ALA A 15 -18.06 -12.71 22.72
CA ALA A 15 -18.82 -13.08 23.91
C ALA A 15 -19.42 -11.88 24.67
N ASP A 16 -18.80 -10.71 24.63
CA ASP A 16 -19.18 -9.58 25.47
C ASP A 16 -19.91 -8.46 24.73
N THR A 17 -21.24 -8.54 24.84
CA THR A 17 -22.23 -7.44 24.88
C THR A 17 -22.78 -6.81 23.60
N ASP A 18 -22.21 -7.01 22.40
CA ASP A 18 -22.93 -6.69 21.16
C ASP A 18 -22.81 -7.80 20.09
N PRO A 19 -23.90 -8.51 19.76
CA PRO A 19 -23.90 -9.56 18.74
C PRO A 19 -24.02 -9.05 17.30
N LYS A 20 -24.08 -7.72 17.05
CA LYS A 20 -24.23 -7.15 15.71
C LYS A 20 -22.94 -6.70 15.03
N GLY A 21 -21.88 -6.41 15.79
CA GLY A 21 -20.64 -5.88 15.24
C GLY A 21 -19.89 -6.87 14.33
N PHE A 22 -19.34 -6.35 13.24
CA PHE A 22 -18.35 -7.02 12.39
C PHE A 22 -16.95 -6.88 12.98
N VAL A 23 -16.11 -7.91 12.80
CA VAL A 23 -14.68 -7.86 13.11
C VAL A 23 -13.96 -8.67 12.02
N PRO A 24 -13.04 -8.08 11.22
CA PRO A 24 -12.31 -8.83 10.20
C PRO A 24 -11.49 -9.95 10.87
N ASN A 25 -11.33 -11.10 10.21
CA ASN A 25 -10.54 -12.25 10.69
C ASN A 25 -9.39 -12.61 9.73
N SER A 26 -9.17 -11.75 8.75
CA SER A 26 -8.30 -11.90 7.60
C SER A 26 -7.95 -10.49 7.10
N MET A 27 -6.88 -10.36 6.31
CA MET A 27 -6.52 -9.07 5.70
C MET A 27 -7.24 -8.89 4.37
N ILE A 28 -7.81 -7.70 4.10
CA ILE A 28 -8.68 -7.45 2.94
C ILE A 28 -8.04 -7.85 1.59
N ASP A 29 -6.76 -7.52 1.38
CA ASP A 29 -5.99 -7.84 0.16
C ASP A 29 -5.64 -9.34 0.02
N THR A 30 -6.08 -10.20 0.96
CA THR A 30 -5.79 -11.65 0.97
C THR A 30 -7.00 -12.56 1.24
N LEU A 31 -7.99 -12.09 2.00
CA LEU A 31 -9.17 -12.84 2.47
C LEU A 31 -8.86 -14.24 3.03
N PHE A 32 -7.71 -14.41 3.71
CA PHE A 32 -7.26 -15.67 4.30
C PHE A 32 -7.10 -15.58 5.83
N ASP A 33 -7.71 -16.51 6.55
CA ASP A 33 -7.64 -16.60 8.01
C ASP A 33 -6.39 -17.41 8.43
N TYR A 34 -5.27 -16.68 8.54
CA TYR A 34 -3.98 -17.22 8.97
C TYR A 34 -4.03 -17.87 10.36
N LYS A 35 -4.89 -17.41 11.27
CA LYS A 35 -5.00 -17.97 12.61
C LYS A 35 -5.75 -19.29 12.60
N THR A 36 -6.88 -19.40 11.91
CA THR A 36 -7.61 -20.67 11.75
C THR A 36 -6.75 -21.70 11.02
N PHE A 37 -5.93 -21.26 10.05
CA PHE A 37 -4.88 -22.09 9.47
C PHE A 37 -3.89 -22.56 10.56
N LEU A 38 -3.16 -21.65 11.22
CA LEU A 38 -2.11 -21.97 12.20
C LEU A 38 -2.58 -22.81 13.39
N ASP A 39 -3.72 -22.47 14.00
CA ASP A 39 -4.33 -23.24 15.10
C ASP A 39 -4.56 -24.69 14.65
N SER A 40 -5.02 -24.90 13.41
CA SER A 40 -5.15 -26.25 12.85
C SER A 40 -3.80 -26.91 12.54
N ARG A 41 -2.76 -26.15 12.17
CA ARG A 41 -1.42 -26.69 11.89
C ARG A 41 -0.71 -27.13 13.16
N ASP A 42 -0.81 -26.37 14.23
CA ASP A 42 -0.29 -26.73 15.56
C ASP A 42 -0.97 -27.98 16.12
N LEU A 43 -2.30 -28.08 16.03
CA LEU A 43 -3.03 -29.30 16.43
C LEU A 43 -2.64 -30.55 15.64
N ASN A 44 -2.14 -30.39 14.41
CA ASN A 44 -1.60 -31.46 13.57
C ASN A 44 -0.06 -31.53 13.59
N GLY A 45 0.61 -30.70 14.41
CA GLY A 45 2.06 -30.62 14.54
C GLY A 45 2.85 -30.01 13.38
N SER A 46 2.25 -29.65 12.23
CA SER A 46 2.97 -29.16 11.05
C SER A 46 2.11 -28.48 9.98
N ILE A 47 2.73 -27.59 9.19
CA ILE A 47 2.22 -27.04 7.92
C ILE A 47 2.17 -28.09 6.79
N ALA A 48 2.89 -29.21 6.93
CA ALA A 48 2.99 -30.26 5.92
C ALA A 48 2.36 -31.59 6.35
N LEU A 49 1.61 -32.21 5.43
CA LEU A 49 1.06 -33.57 5.55
C LEU A 49 2.14 -34.67 5.37
N LYS A 50 3.22 -34.37 4.64
CA LYS A 50 4.37 -35.26 4.45
C LYS A 50 5.67 -34.47 4.36
N ALA A 51 6.70 -34.94 5.05
CA ALA A 51 8.08 -34.51 4.87
C ALA A 51 8.63 -34.89 3.47
N PRO A 52 9.71 -34.24 3.00
CA PRO A 52 10.49 -34.72 1.86
C PRO A 52 11.09 -36.11 2.13
N GLU A 53 11.32 -36.91 1.08
CA GLU A 53 11.88 -38.27 1.22
C GLU A 53 13.35 -38.31 1.68
N GLN A 54 14.08 -37.22 1.49
CA GLN A 54 15.51 -37.09 1.80
C GLN A 54 15.75 -35.81 2.62
N GLN A 55 16.87 -35.77 3.35
CA GLN A 55 17.26 -34.56 4.10
C GLN A 55 17.49 -33.37 3.14
N LYS A 56 16.86 -32.25 3.47
CA LYS A 56 16.91 -30.96 2.78
C LYS A 56 17.48 -29.89 3.70
N ASN A 57 18.21 -28.92 3.13
CA ASN A 57 18.74 -27.78 3.87
C ASN A 57 18.15 -26.49 3.29
N ILE A 58 17.52 -25.66 4.12
CA ILE A 58 16.90 -24.39 3.72
C ILE A 58 17.60 -23.25 4.46
N ALA A 59 18.05 -22.23 3.71
CA ALA A 59 18.54 -21.00 4.32
C ALA A 59 17.35 -20.07 4.62
N VAL A 60 17.37 -19.39 5.76
CA VAL A 60 16.50 -18.25 6.04
C VAL A 60 17.41 -17.06 6.32
N ILE A 61 17.21 -15.94 5.62
CA ILE A 61 18.06 -14.74 5.73
C ILE A 61 17.26 -13.63 6.41
N GLY A 62 17.73 -13.16 7.57
CA GLY A 62 17.06 -12.20 8.44
C GLY A 62 16.33 -12.89 9.59
N GLY A 63 16.79 -12.66 10.81
CA GLY A 63 16.21 -13.13 12.08
C GLY A 63 15.07 -12.26 12.61
N GLY A 64 14.40 -11.48 11.74
CA GLY A 64 13.20 -10.72 12.09
C GLY A 64 11.93 -11.59 12.13
N ALA A 65 10.78 -10.99 12.47
CA ALA A 65 9.51 -11.69 12.67
C ALA A 65 9.17 -12.71 11.56
N SER A 66 9.26 -12.30 10.29
CA SER A 66 9.01 -13.17 9.14
C SER A 66 9.96 -14.37 9.06
N GLY A 67 11.24 -14.15 9.34
CA GLY A 67 12.27 -15.20 9.28
C GLY A 67 12.21 -16.16 10.47
N LEU A 68 11.90 -15.65 11.67
CA LEU A 68 11.65 -16.47 12.86
C LEU A 68 10.43 -17.38 12.66
N VAL A 69 9.33 -16.83 12.15
CA VAL A 69 8.13 -17.61 11.78
C VAL A 69 8.45 -18.64 10.69
N ALA A 70 9.15 -18.23 9.63
CA ALA A 70 9.50 -19.15 8.54
C ALA A 70 10.39 -20.30 9.00
N ALA A 71 11.45 -20.00 9.76
CA ALA A 71 12.33 -21.00 10.35
C ALA A 71 11.58 -21.92 11.33
N TYR A 72 10.65 -21.37 12.11
CA TYR A 72 9.89 -22.12 13.10
C TYR A 72 8.93 -23.12 12.45
N GLU A 73 8.10 -22.68 11.49
CA GLU A 73 7.19 -23.58 10.77
C GLU A 73 7.92 -24.62 9.92
N LEU A 74 9.07 -24.27 9.31
CA LEU A 74 9.93 -25.24 8.62
C LEU A 74 10.55 -26.27 9.57
N SER A 75 10.92 -25.86 10.80
CA SER A 75 11.49 -26.78 11.80
C SER A 75 10.50 -27.86 12.28
N LYS A 76 9.18 -27.63 12.16
CA LYS A 76 8.16 -28.64 12.45
C LYS A 76 8.19 -29.81 11.46
N ILE A 77 8.67 -29.60 10.23
CA ILE A 77 8.74 -30.62 9.18
C ILE A 77 9.94 -31.55 9.43
N ASP A 78 9.76 -32.86 9.26
CA ASP A 78 10.89 -33.81 9.27
C ASP A 78 11.69 -33.76 7.96
N ASN A 79 12.93 -34.28 8.00
CA ASN A 79 13.88 -34.22 6.89
C ASN A 79 14.18 -32.80 6.36
N ILE A 80 13.81 -31.73 7.07
CA ILE A 80 14.25 -30.35 6.81
C ILE A 80 15.21 -29.92 7.93
N HIS A 81 16.30 -29.26 7.54
CA HIS A 81 17.19 -28.52 8.43
C HIS A 81 17.22 -27.06 7.97
N VAL A 82 17.14 -26.13 8.91
CA VAL A 82 17.12 -24.69 8.66
C VAL A 82 18.42 -24.06 9.13
N THR A 83 19.03 -23.21 8.31
CA THR A 83 20.11 -22.32 8.76
C THR A 83 19.61 -20.88 8.69
N LEU A 84 19.40 -20.27 9.86
CA LEU A 84 18.96 -18.88 10.00
C LEU A 84 20.17 -17.97 10.09
N PHE A 85 20.36 -17.11 9.09
CA PHE A 85 21.43 -16.11 9.04
C PHE A 85 20.92 -14.75 9.49
N GLU A 86 21.58 -14.14 10.46
CA GLU A 86 21.34 -12.76 10.88
C GLU A 86 22.64 -11.95 10.79
N ALA A 87 22.54 -10.75 10.21
CA ALA A 87 23.66 -9.83 10.02
C ALA A 87 24.02 -9.04 11.29
N ALA A 88 23.08 -8.89 12.22
CA ALA A 88 23.28 -8.35 13.56
C ALA A 88 23.78 -9.41 14.56
N ASP A 89 24.13 -8.97 15.77
CA ASP A 89 24.52 -9.79 16.91
C ASP A 89 23.33 -10.32 17.75
N ARG A 90 22.10 -9.97 17.37
CA ARG A 90 20.84 -10.40 17.98
C ARG A 90 19.76 -10.74 16.93
N LEU A 91 18.81 -11.59 17.32
CA LEU A 91 17.57 -11.82 16.56
C LEU A 91 16.53 -10.71 16.79
N GLY A 92 15.36 -10.84 16.16
CA GLY A 92 14.19 -9.98 16.32
C GLY A 92 14.08 -8.87 15.26
N GLY A 93 15.21 -8.37 14.76
CA GLY A 93 15.23 -7.26 13.80
C GLY A 93 14.56 -6.02 14.39
N ARG A 94 13.39 -5.63 13.85
CA ARG A 94 12.54 -4.51 14.34
C ARG A 94 11.63 -4.88 15.52
N MET A 95 11.59 -6.15 15.95
CA MET A 95 11.13 -6.50 17.30
C MET A 95 12.27 -6.22 18.28
N ASP A 96 12.46 -4.94 18.62
CA ASP A 96 13.61 -4.45 19.40
C ASP A 96 13.15 -3.73 20.67
N SER A 97 13.61 -4.27 21.81
CA SER A 97 13.17 -3.93 23.16
C SER A 97 14.40 -3.69 24.04
N VAL A 98 14.65 -2.43 24.41
CA VAL A 98 15.74 -2.10 25.33
C VAL A 98 15.22 -2.11 26.78
N TYR A 99 15.62 -3.13 27.52
CA TYR A 99 15.20 -3.36 28.90
C TYR A 99 15.92 -2.47 29.93
N VAL A 100 15.23 -2.18 31.03
CA VAL A 100 15.73 -1.50 32.23
C VAL A 100 15.22 -2.23 33.48
N GLN A 101 16.15 -2.60 34.37
CA GLN A 101 15.84 -3.32 35.60
C GLN A 101 15.22 -2.41 36.67
N ASP A 102 14.25 -2.94 37.42
CA ASP A 102 13.48 -2.18 38.43
C ASP A 102 13.20 -2.98 39.72
N GLY A 103 14.19 -3.76 40.17
CA GLY A 103 14.08 -4.60 41.37
C GLY A 103 13.19 -5.81 41.12
N ASP A 104 12.20 -6.03 42.00
CA ASP A 104 11.23 -7.13 41.92
C ASP A 104 9.99 -6.79 41.07
N LEU A 105 9.94 -5.59 40.48
CA LEU A 105 8.89 -5.14 39.56
C LEU A 105 9.19 -5.56 38.10
N ASN A 106 8.22 -5.38 37.20
CA ASN A 106 8.39 -5.74 35.79
C ASN A 106 9.52 -4.90 35.16
N GLN A 107 10.28 -5.52 34.25
CA GLN A 107 11.34 -4.79 33.53
C GLN A 107 10.70 -3.70 32.69
N LYS A 108 11.28 -2.50 32.76
CA LYS A 108 10.77 -1.33 32.04
C LYS A 108 11.33 -1.36 30.62
N VAL A 109 10.46 -1.30 29.61
CA VAL A 109 10.83 -1.55 28.21
C VAL A 109 10.79 -0.28 27.36
N PHE A 110 11.87 -0.03 26.64
CA PHE A 110 11.90 0.95 25.53
C PHE A 110 11.68 0.20 24.22
N GLU A 111 10.45 0.24 23.69
CA GLU A 111 10.07 -0.43 22.43
C GLU A 111 10.53 0.40 21.23
N LEU A 112 11.78 0.18 20.80
CA LEU A 112 12.41 0.91 19.71
C LEU A 112 11.66 0.73 18.38
N GLY A 113 11.11 -0.47 18.16
CA GLY A 113 10.33 -0.81 16.96
C GLY A 113 8.83 -0.97 17.24
N CYS A 114 8.32 -2.19 17.15
CA CYS A 114 6.90 -2.49 17.37
C CYS A 114 6.51 -2.25 18.85
N MET A 115 5.45 -1.47 19.12
CA MET A 115 5.03 -1.12 20.50
C MET A 115 3.51 -1.14 20.74
N ARG A 116 2.69 -1.23 19.69
CA ARG A 116 1.22 -1.24 19.72
C ARG A 116 0.73 -2.46 18.95
N PHE A 117 -0.22 -3.20 19.52
CA PHE A 117 -0.64 -4.49 18.98
C PHE A 117 -2.18 -4.55 18.87
N PRO A 118 -2.78 -4.23 17.71
CA PRO A 118 -4.23 -4.14 17.57
C PRO A 118 -4.84 -5.55 17.58
N PRO A 119 -5.95 -5.80 18.30
CA PRO A 119 -6.52 -7.14 18.50
C PRO A 119 -6.81 -7.96 17.22
N THR A 120 -6.92 -7.32 16.06
CA THR A 120 -7.09 -7.95 14.74
C THR A 120 -5.77 -8.46 14.12
N SER A 121 -4.63 -8.35 14.82
CA SER A 121 -3.37 -8.99 14.44
C SER A 121 -3.37 -10.49 14.80
N TYR A 122 -4.26 -11.27 14.20
CA TYR A 122 -4.54 -12.64 14.62
C TYR A 122 -3.34 -13.60 14.52
N THR A 123 -2.45 -13.38 13.57
CA THR A 123 -1.20 -14.15 13.41
C THR A 123 -0.22 -13.82 14.53
N LEU A 124 -0.04 -12.53 14.85
CA LEU A 124 0.71 -12.13 16.05
C LEU A 124 0.10 -12.76 17.32
N TYR A 125 -1.21 -12.65 17.50
CA TYR A 125 -1.87 -13.16 18.70
C TYR A 125 -1.85 -14.69 18.80
N HIS A 126 -1.83 -15.43 17.68
CA HIS A 126 -1.56 -16.88 17.70
C HIS A 126 -0.21 -17.15 18.38
N TYR A 127 0.87 -16.51 17.93
CA TYR A 127 2.21 -16.72 18.51
C TYR A 127 2.34 -16.20 19.94
N LEU A 128 1.77 -15.04 20.28
CA LEU A 128 1.74 -14.53 21.68
C LEU A 128 1.04 -15.53 22.61
N ASN A 129 -0.17 -15.97 22.27
CA ASN A 129 -0.93 -16.95 23.06
C ASN A 129 -0.15 -18.27 23.22
N LYS A 130 0.45 -18.76 22.11
CA LYS A 130 1.21 -20.00 22.03
C LYS A 130 2.45 -20.01 22.93
N PHE A 131 3.14 -18.87 23.05
CA PHE A 131 4.30 -18.71 23.93
C PHE A 131 3.94 -18.18 25.34
N GLY A 132 2.65 -18.00 25.64
CA GLY A 132 2.17 -17.58 26.96
C GLY A 132 2.38 -16.09 27.30
N LEU A 133 2.63 -15.25 26.29
CA LEU A 133 2.96 -13.83 26.45
C LEU A 133 1.71 -12.97 26.60
N LYS A 134 1.67 -12.12 27.64
CA LYS A 134 0.47 -11.37 28.03
C LYS A 134 0.47 -9.94 27.44
N ALA A 135 -0.30 -9.77 26.37
CA ALA A 135 -0.75 -8.44 25.94
C ALA A 135 -1.89 -7.91 26.83
N THR A 136 -2.01 -6.59 26.92
CA THR A 136 -2.87 -5.88 27.89
C THR A 136 -3.50 -4.62 27.26
N PRO A 137 -4.79 -4.33 27.48
CA PRO A 137 -5.51 -3.24 26.81
C PRO A 137 -5.26 -1.85 27.45
N ASN A 138 -4.02 -1.58 27.84
CA ASN A 138 -3.61 -0.40 28.62
C ASN A 138 -2.72 0.57 27.81
N PHE A 139 -2.57 0.41 26.49
CA PHE A 139 -1.73 1.29 25.69
C PHE A 139 -2.26 2.74 25.73
N PRO A 140 -1.43 3.74 26.11
CA PRO A 140 -1.85 5.11 26.37
C PRO A 140 -1.98 5.96 25.09
N ASP A 141 -2.79 5.51 24.13
CA ASP A 141 -3.12 6.31 22.94
C ASP A 141 -3.87 7.61 23.32
N PRO A 142 -3.72 8.68 22.54
CA PRO A 142 -4.37 9.95 22.82
C PRO A 142 -5.89 9.79 22.95
N GLY A 143 -6.47 10.46 23.94
CA GLY A 143 -7.90 10.36 24.26
C GLY A 143 -8.32 9.10 25.02
N LYS A 144 -7.56 7.99 25.02
CA LYS A 144 -7.82 6.86 25.95
C LYS A 144 -7.46 7.25 27.39
N VAL A 145 -6.37 8.00 27.55
CA VAL A 145 -5.80 8.47 28.83
C VAL A 145 -5.86 10.01 28.93
N PRO A 146 -5.60 10.63 30.11
CA PRO A 146 -5.53 12.10 30.22
C PRO A 146 -4.48 12.67 29.26
N THR A 147 -4.94 13.43 28.26
CA THR A 147 -4.16 13.85 27.10
C THR A 147 -4.13 15.38 27.00
N LYS A 148 -3.07 15.93 26.40
CA LYS A 148 -2.99 17.32 25.95
C LYS A 148 -2.62 17.39 24.48
N LEU A 149 -3.17 18.37 23.78
CA LEU A 149 -2.69 18.79 22.46
C LEU A 149 -2.06 20.18 22.60
N LEU A 150 -0.86 20.38 22.05
CA LEU A 150 -0.30 21.70 21.76
C LEU A 150 -0.41 21.91 20.25
N TYR A 151 -1.16 22.92 19.83
CA TYR A 151 -1.38 23.24 18.42
C TYR A 151 -1.34 24.76 18.23
N GLU A 152 -0.53 25.27 17.29
CA GLU A 152 -0.29 26.70 17.05
C GLU A 152 0.06 27.51 18.34
N ASN A 153 0.74 26.87 19.30
CA ASN A 153 1.05 27.37 20.65
C ASN A 153 -0.14 27.42 21.64
N GLU A 154 -1.34 26.96 21.27
CA GLU A 154 -2.47 26.80 22.20
C GLU A 154 -2.47 25.40 22.85
N VAL A 155 -2.64 25.34 24.17
CA VAL A 155 -2.73 24.08 24.94
C VAL A 155 -4.18 23.68 25.11
N ILE A 156 -4.63 22.73 24.29
CA ILE A 156 -5.99 22.21 24.26
C ILE A 156 -6.08 20.97 25.17
N ASN A 157 -7.14 20.89 25.96
CA ASN A 157 -7.40 19.73 26.81
C ASN A 157 -7.95 18.56 26.00
N TRP A 158 -7.56 17.31 26.31
CA TRP A 158 -8.14 16.12 25.69
C TRP A 158 -8.47 15.09 26.79
N PRO A 159 -9.73 15.03 27.28
CA PRO A 159 -10.11 14.19 28.40
C PRO A 159 -10.06 12.69 28.06
N ALA A 160 -9.71 11.89 29.06
CA ALA A 160 -9.75 10.43 28.96
C ALA A 160 -11.16 9.91 28.64
N GLY A 161 -11.24 8.94 27.72
CA GLY A 161 -12.47 8.25 27.33
C GLY A 161 -13.40 9.00 26.37
N GLN A 162 -13.01 10.18 25.89
CA GLN A 162 -13.70 10.92 24.82
C GLN A 162 -13.44 10.31 23.42
N PRO A 163 -14.09 10.82 22.35
CA PRO A 163 -13.72 10.55 20.88
C PRO A 163 -11.51 11.86 19.29
N THR A 164 -10.88 13.09 19.27
CA THR A 164 -11.02 14.55 19.55
C THR A 164 -10.72 15.22 20.94
N PRO A 165 -9.89 16.29 20.97
CA PRO A 165 -9.79 17.26 22.07
C PRO A 165 -11.06 18.09 22.36
N ASP A 166 -11.03 18.85 23.45
CA ASP A 166 -12.05 19.83 23.87
C ASP A 166 -11.99 21.13 23.03
N ASN A 167 -12.18 21.03 21.71
CA ASN A 167 -12.22 22.17 20.79
C ASN A 167 -13.19 21.90 19.63
N GLU A 168 -14.02 22.90 19.28
CA GLU A 168 -15.12 22.75 18.31
C GLU A 168 -14.65 22.39 16.89
N ASP A 169 -13.50 22.91 16.43
CA ASP A 169 -12.95 22.57 15.12
C ASP A 169 -12.45 21.12 15.10
N PHE A 170 -11.68 20.70 16.12
CA PHE A 170 -11.19 19.33 16.22
C PHE A 170 -12.33 18.31 16.37
N GLN A 171 -13.36 18.63 17.15
CA GLN A 171 -14.57 17.82 17.32
C GLN A 171 -15.28 17.61 15.97
N ARG A 172 -15.54 18.71 15.26
CA ARG A 172 -16.13 18.68 13.92
C ARG A 172 -15.29 17.89 12.92
N ILE A 173 -13.96 18.06 12.93
CA ILE A 173 -13.02 17.34 12.04
C ILE A 173 -13.08 15.82 12.27
N GLY A 174 -13.06 15.37 13.54
CA GLY A 174 -13.20 13.93 13.84
C GLY A 174 -14.55 13.34 13.43
N ASP A 175 -15.64 14.06 13.67
CA ASP A 175 -16.99 13.63 13.25
C ASP A 175 -17.14 13.62 11.72
N ASP A 176 -16.59 14.62 11.02
CA ASP A 176 -16.63 14.72 9.56
C ASP A 176 -15.76 13.64 8.88
N PHE A 177 -14.55 13.37 9.39
CA PHE A 177 -13.72 12.25 8.92
C PHE A 177 -14.40 10.89 9.12
N GLY A 178 -15.13 10.73 10.22
CA GLY A 178 -15.91 9.52 10.48
C GLY A 178 -16.99 9.22 9.45
N LYS A 179 -17.69 10.26 8.99
CA LYS A 179 -18.69 10.13 7.93
C LYS A 179 -18.03 9.77 6.60
N ILE A 180 -16.81 10.25 6.34
CA ILE A 180 -16.00 9.88 5.17
C ILE A 180 -15.61 8.39 5.24
N ILE A 181 -15.04 7.91 6.34
CA ILE A 181 -14.67 6.48 6.47
C ILE A 181 -15.89 5.56 6.40
N ASN A 182 -16.99 5.91 7.07
CA ASN A 182 -18.23 5.11 7.00
C ASN A 182 -18.91 5.19 5.62
N PHE A 183 -18.72 6.27 4.86
CA PHE A 183 -19.18 6.36 3.47
C PHE A 183 -18.37 5.44 2.54
N LEU A 184 -17.07 5.28 2.77
CA LEU A 184 -16.22 4.38 1.98
C LEU A 184 -16.44 2.91 2.37
N LEU A 185 -16.29 2.57 3.65
CA LEU A 185 -16.20 1.18 4.11
C LEU A 185 -17.53 0.61 4.67
N GLY A 186 -18.45 1.48 5.11
CA GLY A 186 -19.65 1.13 5.88
C GLY A 186 -19.49 1.33 7.39
N ASP A 187 -20.52 0.99 8.16
CA ASP A 187 -20.45 0.99 9.64
C ASP A 187 -20.34 -0.45 10.15
N ALA A 188 -19.12 -0.92 10.43
CA ALA A 188 -18.92 -2.26 10.97
C ALA A 188 -19.31 -2.43 12.45
N SER A 189 -19.77 -1.39 13.15
CA SER A 189 -20.46 -1.59 14.43
C SER A 189 -21.91 -2.07 14.23
N ALA A 190 -22.51 -1.81 13.06
CA ALA A 190 -23.86 -2.22 12.70
C ALA A 190 -24.04 -2.44 11.17
N PRO A 191 -23.35 -3.41 10.55
CA PRO A 191 -23.43 -3.69 9.11
C PRO A 191 -24.85 -4.08 8.68
N ASP A 192 -25.31 -3.58 7.54
CA ASP A 192 -26.64 -3.91 7.00
C ASP A 192 -26.59 -5.21 6.18
N ILE A 193 -26.62 -6.33 6.89
CA ILE A 193 -26.69 -7.66 6.27
C ILE A 193 -28.04 -7.97 5.60
N GLU A 194 -29.07 -7.13 5.76
CA GLU A 194 -30.36 -7.28 5.09
C GLU A 194 -30.39 -6.58 3.73
N ASN A 195 -29.74 -5.42 3.62
CA ASN A 195 -29.66 -4.58 2.40
C ASN A 195 -28.19 -4.16 2.10
N PRO A 196 -27.26 -5.12 1.93
CA PRO A 196 -25.82 -4.84 1.95
C PRO A 196 -25.38 -3.98 0.76
N SER A 197 -24.65 -2.90 1.07
CA SER A 197 -24.27 -1.84 0.11
C SER A 197 -22.82 -1.34 0.25
N LYS A 198 -22.11 -1.74 1.32
CA LYS A 198 -20.73 -1.34 1.64
C LYS A 198 -19.85 -2.53 1.96
N LEU A 199 -18.54 -2.31 1.95
CA LEU A 199 -17.51 -3.34 2.16
C LEU A 199 -17.77 -4.18 3.41
N PHE A 200 -18.03 -3.54 4.55
CA PHE A 200 -18.28 -4.23 5.80
C PHE A 200 -19.59 -5.03 5.82
N ASP A 201 -20.62 -4.63 5.07
CA ASP A 201 -21.85 -5.41 4.94
C ASP A 201 -21.57 -6.74 4.23
N TYR A 202 -20.89 -6.67 3.08
CA TYR A 202 -20.51 -7.84 2.30
C TYR A 202 -19.51 -8.74 3.05
N TRP A 203 -18.57 -8.13 3.79
CA TRP A 203 -17.56 -8.90 4.54
C TRP A 203 -18.17 -9.58 5.78
N ALA A 204 -19.13 -8.95 6.47
CA ALA A 204 -19.90 -9.59 7.52
C ALA A 204 -20.70 -10.80 7.00
N ILE A 205 -21.30 -10.68 5.81
CA ILE A 205 -21.97 -11.79 5.13
C ILE A 205 -20.94 -12.90 4.81
N TYR A 206 -19.81 -12.58 4.17
CA TYR A 206 -18.77 -13.56 3.82
C TYR A 206 -18.21 -14.31 5.04
N GLN A 207 -18.00 -13.63 6.17
CA GLN A 207 -17.58 -14.30 7.41
C GLN A 207 -18.64 -15.24 8.01
N SER A 208 -19.92 -14.96 7.77
CA SER A 208 -21.03 -15.78 8.28
C SER A 208 -21.35 -16.98 7.39
N ASP A 209 -21.11 -16.84 6.07
CA ASP A 209 -21.34 -17.85 5.04
C ASP A 209 -20.21 -17.78 3.99
N PRO A 210 -19.04 -18.42 4.24
CA PRO A 210 -17.86 -18.28 3.39
C PRO A 210 -17.96 -19.14 2.13
N THR A 211 -18.44 -18.52 1.04
CA THR A 211 -18.53 -19.10 -0.30
C THR A 211 -17.82 -18.19 -1.31
N GLU A 212 -17.47 -18.69 -2.50
CA GLU A 212 -16.89 -17.83 -3.54
C GLU A 212 -17.86 -16.71 -3.97
N GLN A 213 -19.19 -16.92 -3.91
CA GLN A 213 -20.16 -15.88 -4.25
C GLN A 213 -20.21 -14.75 -3.20
N THR A 214 -20.06 -15.07 -1.92
CA THR A 214 -20.02 -14.07 -0.85
C THR A 214 -18.64 -13.41 -0.76
N LYS A 215 -17.56 -14.17 -1.01
CA LYS A 215 -16.19 -13.65 -1.18
C LYS A 215 -16.11 -12.63 -2.31
N GLN A 216 -16.69 -12.94 -3.48
CA GLN A 216 -16.66 -12.05 -4.64
C GLN A 216 -17.28 -10.68 -4.34
N LYS A 217 -18.35 -10.59 -3.53
CA LYS A 217 -18.91 -9.28 -3.14
C LYS A 217 -17.97 -8.43 -2.29
N VAL A 218 -17.12 -9.05 -1.47
CA VAL A 218 -16.05 -8.35 -0.73
C VAL A 218 -14.97 -7.87 -1.69
N VAL A 219 -14.64 -8.71 -2.67
CA VAL A 219 -13.69 -8.38 -3.75
C VAL A 219 -14.21 -7.21 -4.59
N ASP A 220 -15.44 -7.27 -5.10
CA ASP A 220 -16.06 -6.21 -5.90
C ASP A 220 -16.08 -4.86 -5.15
N ALA A 221 -16.39 -4.89 -3.86
CA ALA A 221 -16.46 -3.69 -3.02
C ALA A 221 -15.09 -3.08 -2.70
N TRP A 222 -14.06 -3.88 -2.43
CA TRP A 222 -12.70 -3.36 -2.25
C TRP A 222 -12.08 -2.97 -3.59
N GLN A 223 -12.38 -3.68 -4.68
CA GLN A 223 -11.93 -3.31 -6.02
C GLN A 223 -12.49 -1.96 -6.46
N GLY A 224 -13.75 -1.63 -6.14
CA GLY A 224 -14.31 -0.30 -6.39
C GLY A 224 -13.54 0.82 -5.66
N ILE A 225 -13.04 0.54 -4.45
CA ILE A 225 -12.19 1.47 -3.68
C ILE A 225 -10.79 1.56 -4.33
N LEU A 226 -10.19 0.43 -4.71
CA LEU A 226 -8.89 0.40 -5.39
C LEU A 226 -8.95 1.20 -6.72
N THR A 227 -9.95 0.94 -7.56
CA THR A 227 -10.13 1.60 -8.86
C THR A 227 -10.39 3.11 -8.74
N GLN A 228 -10.94 3.60 -7.62
CA GLN A 228 -11.10 5.04 -7.39
C GLN A 228 -9.86 5.71 -6.78
N TYR A 229 -9.13 5.03 -5.87
CA TYR A 229 -8.14 5.69 -5.00
C TYR A 229 -6.68 5.20 -5.13
N VAL A 230 -6.41 4.10 -5.85
CA VAL A 230 -5.01 3.69 -6.15
C VAL A 230 -4.34 4.81 -6.93
N GLY A 231 -3.26 5.35 -6.38
CA GLY A 231 -2.54 6.47 -6.96
C GLY A 231 -3.00 7.87 -6.54
N VAL A 232 -4.01 7.97 -5.68
CA VAL A 232 -4.40 9.24 -5.05
C VAL A 232 -3.67 9.35 -3.72
N THR A 233 -3.11 10.53 -3.39
CA THR A 233 -2.47 10.69 -2.07
C THR A 233 -3.52 10.71 -0.96
N TYR A 234 -3.11 10.33 0.25
CA TYR A 234 -3.92 10.48 1.46
C TYR A 234 -4.38 11.93 1.68
N PHE A 235 -3.57 12.93 1.32
CA PHE A 235 -3.98 14.34 1.37
C PHE A 235 -5.11 14.64 0.38
N ASP A 236 -4.90 14.34 -0.91
CA ASP A 236 -5.82 14.73 -1.98
C ASP A 236 -7.19 14.07 -1.80
N ALA A 237 -7.21 12.76 -1.53
CA ALA A 237 -8.45 12.00 -1.35
C ALA A 237 -9.26 12.50 -0.13
N VAL A 238 -8.60 12.75 1.00
CA VAL A 238 -9.30 13.31 2.18
C VAL A 238 -9.78 14.73 1.90
N PHE A 239 -8.96 15.58 1.27
CA PHE A 239 -9.34 16.96 0.98
C PHE A 239 -10.54 17.05 0.02
N GLU A 240 -10.57 16.21 -1.02
CA GLU A 240 -11.68 16.09 -1.98
C GLU A 240 -12.97 15.60 -1.30
N LEU A 241 -12.89 14.47 -0.58
CA LEU A 241 -14.02 13.92 0.17
C LEU A 241 -14.54 14.92 1.21
N ALA A 242 -13.65 15.71 1.81
CA ALA A 242 -13.98 16.78 2.74
C ALA A 242 -14.44 18.10 2.10
N GLN A 243 -14.68 18.15 0.77
CA GLN A 243 -15.50 19.20 0.17
C GLN A 243 -17.00 18.83 0.16
N ASN A 244 -17.33 17.53 0.18
CA ASN A 244 -18.68 17.02 -0.07
C ASN A 244 -19.65 17.30 1.09
N ARG A 245 -20.66 18.17 0.85
CA ARG A 245 -21.70 18.55 1.83
C ARG A 245 -22.60 17.41 2.32
N LEU A 246 -22.61 16.26 1.66
CA LEU A 246 -23.33 15.09 2.14
C LEU A 246 -22.54 14.33 3.21
N LEU A 247 -21.23 14.52 3.26
CA LEU A 247 -20.32 13.89 4.23
C LEU A 247 -19.94 14.87 5.34
N VAL A 248 -19.59 16.12 5.01
CA VAL A 248 -19.03 17.08 5.96
C VAL A 248 -19.93 18.28 6.25
N SER A 249 -19.84 18.77 7.49
CA SER A 249 -20.63 19.90 8.00
C SER A 249 -20.34 21.24 7.29
N ARG A 250 -19.07 21.48 6.93
CA ARG A 250 -18.56 22.59 6.12
C ARG A 250 -17.38 22.07 5.28
N PRO A 251 -17.01 22.70 4.15
CA PRO A 251 -15.87 22.23 3.37
C PRO A 251 -14.61 22.43 4.21
N TRP A 252 -13.71 21.46 4.18
CA TRP A 252 -12.45 21.62 4.87
C TRP A 252 -11.55 22.59 4.10
N THR A 253 -10.98 23.52 4.84
CA THR A 253 -9.92 24.44 4.39
C THR A 253 -8.55 23.77 4.55
N GLN A 254 -7.49 24.41 4.04
CA GLN A 254 -6.11 23.99 4.32
C GLN A 254 -5.84 23.93 5.84
N GLU A 255 -6.46 24.80 6.64
CA GLU A 255 -6.28 24.80 8.09
C GLU A 255 -7.06 23.67 8.79
N ASP A 256 -8.19 23.25 8.22
CA ASP A 256 -8.86 22.02 8.67
C ASP A 256 -7.99 20.77 8.37
N MET A 257 -7.26 20.76 7.24
CA MET A 257 -6.25 19.73 6.97
C MET A 257 -5.06 19.80 7.94
N ASN A 258 -4.52 20.98 8.25
CA ASN A 258 -3.43 21.12 9.22
C ASN A 258 -3.82 20.54 10.59
N LYS A 259 -5.02 20.90 11.08
CA LYS A 259 -5.62 20.35 12.31
C LYS A 259 -5.82 18.84 12.24
N PHE A 260 -6.34 18.32 11.12
CA PHE A 260 -6.47 16.88 10.93
C PHE A 260 -5.11 16.16 10.92
N GLY A 261 -4.07 16.77 10.35
CA GLY A 261 -2.72 16.26 10.33
C GLY A 261 -2.08 16.17 11.73
N ALA A 262 -2.38 17.13 12.61
CA ALA A 262 -1.94 17.13 14.01
C ALA A 262 -2.78 16.21 14.92
N LEU A 263 -4.09 16.13 14.69
CA LEU A 263 -5.01 15.21 15.39
C LEU A 263 -4.71 13.75 15.07
N GLY A 264 -4.49 13.46 13.78
CA GLY A 264 -4.44 12.12 13.23
C GLY A 264 -5.73 11.34 13.44
N VAL A 265 -5.60 10.03 13.57
CA VAL A 265 -6.73 9.07 13.47
C VAL A 265 -6.85 8.14 14.68
N GLY A 266 -6.28 8.56 15.82
CA GLY A 266 -6.22 7.80 17.08
C GLY A 266 -4.79 7.34 17.45
N ALA A 267 -3.89 7.24 16.48
CA ALA A 267 -2.51 6.82 16.66
C ALA A 267 -1.50 7.93 17.01
N GLY A 268 -1.95 9.19 17.09
CA GLY A 268 -1.13 10.40 16.99
C GLY A 268 -1.21 11.03 15.59
N GLY A 269 -0.62 12.21 15.41
CA GLY A 269 -0.74 13.01 14.18
C GLY A 269 -0.25 12.30 12.90
N PHE A 270 -1.10 12.24 11.88
CA PHE A 270 -0.84 11.54 10.60
C PHE A 270 -0.39 12.46 9.45
N GLY A 271 -0.25 13.77 9.68
CA GLY A 271 0.22 14.73 8.67
C GLY A 271 1.52 14.34 7.92
N PRO A 272 2.54 13.74 8.56
CA PRO A 272 3.75 13.28 7.87
C PRO A 272 3.52 12.15 6.85
N LEU A 273 2.35 11.52 6.85
CA LEU A 273 1.95 10.47 5.92
C LEU A 273 1.17 11.01 4.72
N TYR A 274 0.96 12.32 4.58
CA TYR A 274 0.06 12.88 3.56
C TYR A 274 0.39 12.51 2.10
N GLY A 275 1.65 12.22 1.78
CA GLY A 275 2.07 11.78 0.45
C GLY A 275 1.93 10.27 0.16
N VAL A 276 1.54 9.43 1.14
CA VAL A 276 1.34 7.99 0.90
C VAL A 276 0.05 7.74 0.11
N ASP A 277 -0.04 6.57 -0.53
CA ASP A 277 -1.22 6.15 -1.28
C ASP A 277 -2.41 5.99 -0.33
N PHE A 278 -3.58 6.54 -0.68
CA PHE A 278 -4.74 6.54 0.21
C PHE A 278 -5.22 5.12 0.56
N VAL A 279 -5.05 4.13 -0.32
CA VAL A 279 -5.48 2.76 0.00
C VAL A 279 -4.61 2.07 1.06
N GLU A 280 -3.36 2.49 1.29
CA GLU A 280 -2.59 2.05 2.47
C GLU A 280 -3.25 2.53 3.77
N ILE A 281 -3.74 3.78 3.79
CA ILE A 281 -4.42 4.34 4.96
C ILE A 281 -5.80 3.70 5.16
N LEU A 282 -6.55 3.45 4.08
CA LEU A 282 -7.86 2.78 4.17
C LEU A 282 -7.76 1.35 4.72
N ARG A 283 -6.66 0.62 4.44
CA ARG A 283 -6.40 -0.71 5.02
C ARG A 283 -6.27 -0.69 6.53
N LEU A 284 -5.74 0.38 7.12
CA LEU A 284 -5.64 0.51 8.58
C LEU A 284 -7.03 0.45 9.24
N PHE A 285 -8.04 1.06 8.61
CA PHE A 285 -9.42 1.04 9.09
C PHE A 285 -10.17 -0.23 8.67
N ALA A 286 -10.01 -0.70 7.43
CA ALA A 286 -10.67 -1.90 6.92
C ALA A 286 -10.27 -3.17 7.71
N ASN A 287 -8.99 -3.28 8.09
CA ASN A 287 -8.47 -4.41 8.88
C ASN A 287 -8.48 -4.16 10.40
N GLY A 288 -8.93 -2.97 10.85
CA GLY A 288 -9.05 -2.62 12.27
C GLY A 288 -7.74 -2.43 13.03
N TRP A 289 -6.65 -2.10 12.33
CA TRP A 289 -5.33 -1.96 12.94
C TRP A 289 -5.14 -0.68 13.77
N GLU A 290 -6.08 0.27 13.74
CA GLU A 290 -6.01 1.50 14.55
C GLU A 290 -6.97 1.56 15.76
N ASP A 291 -7.70 0.47 16.08
CA ASP A 291 -8.53 0.40 17.29
C ASP A 291 -7.94 -0.52 18.38
N ASN A 292 -8.29 -0.24 19.64
CA ASN A 292 -8.02 -1.08 20.83
C ASN A 292 -6.59 -1.62 21.02
N GLN A 293 -5.57 -0.93 20.50
CA GLN A 293 -4.13 -1.23 20.67
C GLN A 293 -3.80 -1.76 22.08
N GLU A 294 -3.21 -2.96 22.16
CA GLU A 294 -2.69 -3.55 23.40
C GLU A 294 -1.17 -3.31 23.54
N LEU A 295 -0.67 -3.29 24.79
CA LEU A 295 0.75 -3.27 25.16
C LEU A 295 1.16 -4.67 25.65
N LEU A 296 2.37 -5.11 25.32
CA LEU A 296 2.96 -6.35 25.83
C LEU A 296 3.87 -6.06 27.03
N LEU A 297 3.51 -6.55 28.23
CA LEU A 297 4.22 -6.20 29.47
C LEU A 297 5.69 -6.67 29.48
N ASP A 298 5.98 -7.82 28.86
CA ASP A 298 7.33 -8.39 28.75
C ASP A 298 8.17 -7.76 27.61
N GLY A 299 7.59 -6.84 26.83
CA GLY A 299 8.16 -6.29 25.59
C GLY A 299 8.19 -7.28 24.42
N ILE A 300 8.19 -6.78 23.19
CA ILE A 300 8.21 -7.63 21.98
C ILE A 300 9.50 -8.45 21.81
N GLY A 301 10.58 -8.06 22.49
CA GLY A 301 11.79 -8.83 22.67
C GLY A 301 11.57 -10.17 23.38
N ALA A 302 10.52 -10.33 24.19
CA ALA A 302 10.16 -11.61 24.78
C ALA A 302 9.62 -12.60 23.74
N LEU A 303 8.91 -12.12 22.71
CA LEU A 303 8.48 -12.95 21.58
C LEU A 303 9.68 -13.42 20.73
N THR A 304 10.68 -12.55 20.54
CA THR A 304 11.95 -12.91 19.91
C THR A 304 12.65 -14.04 20.68
N GLN A 305 12.78 -13.90 22.00
CA GLN A 305 13.40 -14.91 22.88
C GLN A 305 12.61 -16.24 22.88
N ALA A 306 11.28 -16.19 22.83
CA ALA A 306 10.45 -17.39 22.78
C ALA A 306 10.61 -18.16 21.45
N PHE A 307 10.68 -17.45 20.31
CA PHE A 307 11.05 -18.06 19.02
C PHE A 307 12.47 -18.63 19.05
N GLU A 308 13.46 -17.89 19.56
CA GLU A 308 14.84 -18.35 19.67
C GLU A 308 14.93 -19.66 20.49
N PHE A 309 14.31 -19.70 21.67
CA PHE A 309 14.25 -20.91 22.49
C PHE A 309 13.60 -22.09 21.74
N ALA A 310 12.47 -21.86 21.06
CA ALA A 310 11.76 -22.92 20.33
C ALA A 310 12.56 -23.44 19.12
N LEU A 311 13.28 -22.57 18.41
CA LEU A 311 14.21 -22.95 17.33
C LEU A 311 15.42 -23.73 17.88
N LEU A 312 15.99 -23.27 19.00
CA LEU A 312 17.13 -23.90 19.67
C LEU A 312 16.77 -25.23 20.34
N ASP A 313 15.50 -25.49 20.69
CA ASP A 313 15.05 -26.79 21.20
C ASP A 313 14.67 -27.79 20.08
N ALA A 314 14.30 -27.33 18.87
CA ALA A 314 13.85 -28.20 17.79
C ALA A 314 14.84 -29.36 17.47
N ARG A 315 14.40 -30.62 17.61
CA ARG A 315 15.21 -31.83 17.34
C ARG A 315 14.59 -32.75 16.28
N THR A 316 15.46 -33.50 15.61
CA THR A 316 15.09 -34.72 14.90
C THR A 316 14.75 -35.85 15.89
N ALA A 317 14.08 -36.90 15.42
CA ALA A 317 13.90 -38.14 16.20
C ALA A 317 15.24 -38.84 16.61
N SER A 318 16.37 -38.39 16.05
CA SER A 318 17.73 -38.82 16.40
C SER A 318 18.49 -37.83 17.31
N GLY A 319 17.80 -36.83 17.86
CA GLY A 319 18.35 -35.88 18.84
C GLY A 319 19.28 -34.80 18.25
N LYS A 320 19.32 -34.64 16.92
CA LYS A 320 20.11 -33.57 16.26
C LYS A 320 19.29 -32.28 16.16
N PRO A 321 19.92 -31.08 16.24
CA PRO A 321 19.22 -29.82 15.96
C PRO A 321 18.61 -29.78 14.57
N LYS A 322 17.34 -29.36 14.46
CA LYS A 322 16.70 -29.03 13.18
C LYS A 322 17.03 -27.62 12.68
N VAL A 323 17.50 -26.74 13.57
CA VAL A 323 17.85 -25.36 13.24
C VAL A 323 19.28 -25.08 13.67
N SER A 324 20.02 -24.35 12.85
CA SER A 324 21.28 -23.67 13.19
C SER A 324 21.06 -22.16 13.07
N ILE A 325 21.56 -21.37 14.02
CA ILE A 325 21.41 -19.91 14.04
C ILE A 325 22.79 -19.28 13.96
N GLU A 326 23.04 -18.52 12.89
CA GLU A 326 24.31 -17.88 12.56
C GLU A 326 24.16 -16.36 12.74
N LEU A 327 24.57 -15.84 13.90
CA LEU A 327 24.57 -14.41 14.21
C LEU A 327 25.85 -13.75 13.69
N ASN A 328 25.80 -12.44 13.42
CA ASN A 328 26.88 -11.67 12.79
C ASN A 328 27.32 -12.22 11.42
N ALA A 329 26.42 -12.92 10.71
CA ALA A 329 26.67 -13.66 9.49
C ALA A 329 25.94 -13.00 8.30
N LYS A 330 26.43 -11.83 7.88
CA LYS A 330 25.78 -11.04 6.83
C LYS A 330 25.93 -11.72 5.46
N VAL A 331 24.82 -12.19 4.90
CA VAL A 331 24.77 -12.62 3.49
C VAL A 331 25.04 -11.41 2.60
N LYS A 332 25.97 -11.57 1.65
CA LYS A 332 26.47 -10.53 0.73
C LYS A 332 25.96 -10.71 -0.69
N SER A 333 25.80 -11.96 -1.13
CA SER A 333 25.22 -12.30 -2.42
C SER A 333 24.65 -13.72 -2.41
N LEU A 334 23.80 -13.98 -3.38
CA LEU A 334 23.13 -15.25 -3.63
C LEU A 334 23.29 -15.59 -5.11
N VAL A 335 23.52 -16.86 -5.45
CA VAL A 335 23.51 -17.36 -6.84
C VAL A 335 22.79 -18.71 -6.93
N LYS A 336 22.09 -18.95 -8.05
CA LYS A 336 21.54 -20.27 -8.38
C LYS A 336 22.60 -21.09 -9.12
N LEU A 337 22.85 -22.30 -8.63
CA LEU A 337 23.76 -23.28 -9.21
C LEU A 337 22.99 -24.31 -10.06
N ALA A 338 23.73 -25.06 -10.88
CA ALA A 338 23.18 -26.23 -11.56
C ALA A 338 22.61 -27.27 -10.57
N GLY A 339 21.50 -27.92 -10.96
CA GLY A 339 20.82 -28.91 -10.11
C GLY A 339 19.97 -28.31 -8.99
N ASP A 340 19.42 -27.10 -9.20
CA ASP A 340 18.50 -26.41 -8.29
C ASP A 340 19.05 -26.27 -6.85
N LYS A 341 20.33 -25.92 -6.75
CA LYS A 341 20.99 -25.52 -5.51
C LYS A 341 21.23 -24.02 -5.48
N TYR A 342 21.29 -23.46 -4.27
CA TYR A 342 21.48 -22.03 -4.03
C TYR A 342 22.72 -21.83 -3.17
N ALA A 343 23.67 -21.02 -3.63
CA ALA A 343 24.89 -20.71 -2.89
C ALA A 343 24.84 -19.30 -2.31
N LEU A 344 25.01 -19.20 -1.00
CA LEU A 344 25.09 -17.94 -0.26
C LEU A 344 26.55 -17.58 -0.02
N SER A 345 26.92 -16.33 -0.31
CA SER A 345 28.17 -15.72 0.11
C SER A 345 27.96 -15.03 1.46
N VAL A 346 28.55 -15.55 2.53
CA VAL A 346 28.28 -15.11 3.91
C VAL A 346 29.54 -14.51 4.53
N SER A 347 29.43 -13.29 5.07
CA SER A 347 30.51 -12.52 5.68
C SER A 347 30.35 -12.47 7.20
N ASN A 348 31.23 -13.15 7.93
CA ASN A 348 31.21 -13.17 9.40
C ASN A 348 32.11 -12.04 9.99
N ASN A 349 32.04 -11.78 11.30
CA ASN A 349 32.80 -10.72 11.99
C ASN A 349 34.33 -10.68 11.76
N GLY A 350 34.95 -11.79 11.32
CA GLY A 350 36.37 -11.81 10.91
C GLY A 350 36.65 -11.30 9.49
N GLY A 351 35.63 -10.83 8.75
CA GLY A 351 35.73 -10.50 7.33
C GLY A 351 35.87 -11.73 6.39
N GLN A 352 35.91 -12.94 6.96
CA GLN A 352 35.96 -14.18 6.19
C GLN A 352 34.64 -14.40 5.45
N VAL A 353 34.75 -14.60 4.13
CA VAL A 353 33.64 -15.04 3.29
C VAL A 353 33.58 -16.56 3.26
N ILE A 354 32.42 -17.13 3.58
CA ILE A 354 32.13 -18.56 3.50
C ILE A 354 31.04 -18.77 2.44
N SER A 355 31.19 -19.80 1.61
CA SER A 355 30.18 -20.22 0.63
C SER A 355 29.45 -21.47 1.13
N SER A 356 28.13 -21.38 1.25
CA SER A 356 27.26 -22.44 1.78
C SER A 356 26.13 -22.74 0.79
N GLN A 357 25.82 -24.03 0.58
CA GLN A 357 24.84 -24.48 -0.42
C GLN A 357 23.56 -25.04 0.19
N PHE A 358 22.41 -24.68 -0.37
CA PHE A 358 21.07 -25.00 0.12
C PHE A 358 20.15 -25.51 -1.00
N ASP A 359 19.08 -26.22 -0.61
CA ASP A 359 18.00 -26.68 -1.48
C ASP A 359 16.95 -25.59 -1.75
N SER A 360 16.80 -24.61 -0.85
CA SER A 360 15.90 -23.47 -0.99
C SER A 360 16.36 -22.32 -0.06
N VAL A 361 15.89 -21.10 -0.33
CA VAL A 361 16.23 -19.90 0.42
C VAL A 361 14.97 -19.08 0.69
N VAL A 362 14.74 -18.68 1.94
CA VAL A 362 13.79 -17.64 2.32
C VAL A 362 14.55 -16.34 2.60
N VAL A 363 14.15 -15.23 1.99
CA VAL A 363 14.75 -13.91 2.18
C VAL A 363 13.76 -13.04 2.95
N ALA A 364 14.01 -12.86 4.26
CA ALA A 364 13.13 -12.22 5.23
C ALA A 364 13.68 -10.86 5.73
N THR A 365 14.41 -10.14 4.87
CA THR A 365 15.02 -8.83 5.15
C THR A 365 14.14 -7.68 4.62
N THR A 366 14.55 -6.42 4.83
CA THR A 366 13.93 -5.29 4.14
C THR A 366 14.26 -5.29 2.63
N THR A 367 13.44 -4.61 1.82
CA THR A 367 13.66 -4.47 0.36
C THR A 367 15.00 -3.81 0.04
N ARG A 368 15.36 -2.72 0.74
CA ARG A 368 16.69 -2.09 0.65
C ARG A 368 17.82 -3.09 0.96
N ALA A 369 17.65 -4.00 1.93
CA ALA A 369 18.62 -5.05 2.23
C ALA A 369 18.70 -6.15 1.15
N MET A 370 17.59 -6.47 0.46
CA MET A 370 17.57 -7.36 -0.69
C MET A 370 18.35 -6.77 -1.88
N GLU A 371 18.24 -5.46 -2.12
CA GLU A 371 19.04 -4.74 -3.12
C GLU A 371 20.53 -4.73 -2.77
N TYR A 372 20.90 -4.43 -1.51
CA TYR A 372 22.31 -4.52 -1.05
C TYR A 372 22.90 -5.95 -1.08
N MET A 373 22.07 -6.98 -1.26
CA MET A 373 22.49 -8.37 -1.50
C MET A 373 22.65 -8.70 -3.01
N GLY A 374 22.37 -7.73 -3.89
CA GLY A 374 22.49 -7.85 -5.33
C GLY A 374 21.31 -8.53 -6.04
N LEU A 375 20.21 -8.84 -5.34
CA LEU A 375 19.08 -9.60 -5.93
C LEU A 375 18.40 -8.88 -7.11
N THR A 376 18.57 -7.56 -7.22
CA THR A 376 18.00 -6.71 -8.27
C THR A 376 18.89 -6.56 -9.51
N ILE A 377 20.14 -7.05 -9.45
CA ILE A 377 21.16 -6.95 -10.49
C ILE A 377 21.05 -8.14 -11.45
N ALA A 378 21.50 -7.99 -12.71
CA ALA A 378 21.67 -9.10 -13.64
C ALA A 378 23.10 -9.67 -13.54
N ASN A 379 23.23 -10.99 -13.39
CA ASN A 379 24.50 -11.67 -13.11
C ASN A 379 25.48 -11.74 -14.31
N ASP A 380 25.11 -11.20 -15.48
CA ASP A 380 25.79 -11.37 -16.78
C ASP A 380 27.08 -10.52 -16.95
N LEU A 381 27.64 -9.94 -15.87
CA LEU A 381 28.68 -8.90 -15.96
C LEU A 381 30.14 -9.38 -16.10
N ASP A 382 30.45 -10.67 -15.92
CA ASP A 382 31.85 -11.15 -15.95
C ASP A 382 32.03 -12.63 -16.40
N SER A 383 30.97 -13.30 -16.88
CA SER A 383 31.04 -14.72 -17.29
C SER A 383 31.27 -14.88 -18.80
N CYS A 384 32.21 -15.77 -19.16
CA CYS A 384 32.31 -16.27 -20.53
C CYS A 384 31.03 -17.00 -20.95
N GLU A 385 30.74 -17.04 -22.26
CA GLU A 385 29.44 -17.44 -22.86
C GLU A 385 28.90 -18.84 -22.48
N SER A 386 29.68 -19.68 -21.80
CA SER A 386 29.32 -21.06 -21.43
C SER A 386 28.40 -21.21 -20.22
N GLU A 387 28.36 -20.23 -19.29
CA GLU A 387 27.57 -20.34 -18.04
C GLU A 387 26.80 -19.05 -17.71
N LYS A 388 25.75 -18.75 -18.50
CA LYS A 388 24.74 -17.76 -18.10
C LYS A 388 23.97 -18.28 -16.88
N SER A 389 24.18 -17.69 -15.71
CA SER A 389 23.43 -18.06 -14.50
C SER A 389 21.95 -17.67 -14.66
N GLN A 390 21.04 -18.51 -14.18
CA GLN A 390 19.61 -18.18 -14.19
C GLN A 390 19.29 -17.00 -13.27
N ASP A 391 18.40 -16.13 -13.74
CA ASP A 391 17.93 -14.97 -12.98
C ASP A 391 17.16 -15.43 -11.72
N LEU A 392 17.46 -14.82 -10.58
CA LEU A 392 16.98 -15.30 -9.27
C LEU A 392 15.51 -14.97 -8.97
N ILE A 393 14.99 -13.89 -9.56
CA ILE A 393 13.64 -13.33 -9.42
C ILE A 393 13.25 -12.62 -10.72
N SER A 394 11.95 -12.53 -11.01
CA SER A 394 11.43 -11.86 -12.21
C SER A 394 11.65 -10.34 -12.18
N GLN A 395 11.68 -9.70 -13.36
CA GLN A 395 12.01 -8.27 -13.48
C GLN A 395 11.02 -7.36 -12.71
N ASN A 396 9.73 -7.68 -12.66
CA ASN A 396 8.76 -6.93 -11.84
C ASN A 396 9.12 -6.95 -10.35
N VAL A 397 9.53 -8.11 -9.82
CA VAL A 397 10.00 -8.23 -8.43
C VAL A 397 11.29 -7.44 -8.22
N LYS A 398 12.21 -7.44 -9.20
CA LYS A 398 13.42 -6.60 -9.17
C LYS A 398 13.08 -5.10 -9.15
N VAL A 399 12.04 -4.67 -9.86
CA VAL A 399 11.53 -3.28 -9.83
C VAL A 399 10.92 -2.97 -8.46
N ALA A 400 10.06 -3.84 -7.94
CA ALA A 400 9.41 -3.66 -6.65
C ALA A 400 10.41 -3.55 -5.48
N ILE A 401 11.45 -4.40 -5.44
CA ILE A 401 12.50 -4.35 -4.41
C ILE A 401 13.25 -3.01 -4.40
N ARG A 402 13.44 -2.36 -5.55
CA ARG A 402 14.07 -1.04 -5.66
C ARG A 402 13.15 0.10 -5.25
N ASN A 403 11.87 -0.02 -5.60
CA ASN A 403 10.95 1.13 -5.60
C ASN A 403 10.03 1.19 -4.38
N LEU A 404 9.69 0.07 -3.74
CA LEU A 404 8.77 0.05 -2.57
C LEU A 404 9.32 0.90 -1.43
N HIS A 405 8.60 1.97 -1.09
CA HIS A 405 9.08 2.99 -0.16
C HIS A 405 9.11 2.48 1.29
N LEU A 406 10.31 2.48 1.90
CA LEU A 406 10.48 2.34 3.34
C LEU A 406 10.55 3.73 4.00
N MET A 407 9.59 3.97 4.89
CA MET A 407 9.40 5.16 5.70
C MET A 407 10.54 5.32 6.71
N ASN A 408 10.92 6.58 6.96
CA ASN A 408 11.85 6.97 8.01
C ASN A 408 11.12 7.04 9.36
N SER A 409 11.78 6.67 10.46
CA SER A 409 11.20 6.85 11.80
C SER A 409 12.24 6.86 12.90
N SER A 410 12.06 7.81 13.82
CA SER A 410 12.87 7.94 15.03
C SER A 410 12.01 7.86 16.29
N LYS A 411 12.58 7.31 17.37
CA LYS A 411 12.01 7.37 18.72
C LYS A 411 13.05 7.84 19.72
N LEU A 412 12.60 8.53 20.77
CA LEU A 412 13.42 8.82 21.95
C LEU A 412 12.66 8.45 23.23
N PHE A 413 13.22 7.51 23.99
CA PHE A 413 12.73 7.06 25.28
C PHE A 413 13.60 7.56 26.43
N VAL A 414 12.98 7.77 27.60
CA VAL A 414 13.66 7.83 28.89
C VAL A 414 12.99 6.92 29.91
N THR A 415 13.72 6.61 30.98
CA THR A 415 13.16 6.06 32.23
C THR A 415 13.37 7.05 33.38
N THR A 416 12.39 7.13 34.27
CA THR A 416 12.33 8.13 35.35
C THR A 416 12.27 7.47 36.72
N GLU A 417 12.83 8.13 37.75
CA GLU A 417 12.84 7.64 39.15
C GLU A 417 11.49 7.11 39.64
N SER A 418 10.39 7.76 39.28
CA SER A 418 9.02 7.29 39.52
C SER A 418 8.12 7.48 38.29
N LYS A 419 6.94 6.87 38.34
CA LYS A 419 5.81 7.17 37.43
C LYS A 419 5.12 8.47 37.88
N PHE A 420 5.86 9.58 37.82
CA PHE A 420 5.51 10.86 38.44
C PHE A 420 4.21 11.51 37.93
N TRP A 421 3.67 11.04 36.80
CA TRP A 421 2.41 11.53 36.25
C TRP A 421 1.17 11.09 37.05
N TYR A 422 1.29 10.04 37.88
CA TYR A 422 0.28 9.67 38.87
C TYR A 422 0.36 10.60 40.10
N PRO A 423 -0.78 11.05 40.68
CA PRO A 423 -0.83 11.98 41.81
C PRO A 423 0.02 11.59 43.03
N GLU A 424 0.06 10.31 43.39
CA GLU A 424 0.82 9.81 44.54
C GLU A 424 2.35 9.89 44.37
N ASN A 425 2.83 10.10 43.15
CA ASN A 425 4.25 10.08 42.79
C ASN A 425 4.85 11.48 42.52
N ASN A 426 4.06 12.55 42.58
CA ASN A 426 4.54 13.94 42.47
C ASN A 426 4.32 14.75 43.76
N PRO A 427 5.17 15.77 44.05
CA PRO A 427 5.06 16.56 45.28
C PRO A 427 3.78 17.40 45.43
N GLN A 428 3.00 17.57 44.34
CA GLN A 428 1.84 18.44 44.28
C GLN A 428 0.52 17.69 44.50
N GLY A 429 0.48 16.37 44.26
CA GLY A 429 -0.75 15.58 44.26
C GLY A 429 -1.62 15.78 43.01
N ASN A 430 -1.01 16.17 41.88
CA ASN A 430 -1.70 16.48 40.63
C ASN A 430 -1.77 15.25 39.71
N GLU A 431 -2.85 15.07 38.98
CA GLU A 431 -2.85 14.19 37.80
C GLU A 431 -2.24 14.97 36.62
N LEU A 432 -1.15 14.44 36.07
CA LEU A 432 -0.43 15.05 34.94
C LEU A 432 -0.76 14.30 33.64
N PRO A 433 -0.58 14.90 32.45
CA PRO A 433 -0.88 14.21 31.19
C PRO A 433 -0.07 12.91 31.04
N PHE A 434 -0.78 11.84 30.68
CA PHE A 434 -0.20 10.54 30.32
C PHE A 434 0.23 10.54 28.85
N ASN A 435 -0.37 11.41 28.04
CA ASN A 435 -0.09 11.56 26.62
C ASN A 435 -0.05 13.05 26.24
N ILE A 436 0.89 13.44 25.37
CA ILE A 436 0.93 14.77 24.76
C ILE A 436 1.10 14.61 23.24
N GLN A 437 0.24 15.24 22.46
CA GLN A 437 0.37 15.37 21.00
C GLN A 437 0.70 16.82 20.64
N THR A 438 1.43 17.05 19.54
CA THR A 438 1.76 18.41 19.09
C THR A 438 2.18 18.55 17.62
N ASP A 439 1.93 19.74 17.08
CA ASP A 439 2.51 20.28 15.84
C ASP A 439 3.98 20.74 15.97
N GLU A 440 4.55 20.71 17.18
CA GLU A 440 5.98 20.89 17.43
C GLU A 440 6.84 19.64 17.17
N LEU A 441 8.16 19.83 17.14
CA LEU A 441 9.17 18.86 16.69
C LEU A 441 9.08 17.46 17.31
N MET A 442 8.59 17.32 18.55
CA MET A 442 8.52 16.01 19.24
C MET A 442 7.38 15.10 18.75
N ARG A 443 6.34 15.68 18.12
CA ARG A 443 5.06 15.05 17.70
C ARG A 443 4.24 14.40 18.81
N GLY A 444 4.71 13.28 19.39
CA GLY A 444 3.92 12.45 20.28
C GLY A 444 4.73 11.90 21.46
N LEU A 445 4.25 12.19 22.67
CA LEU A 445 4.79 11.72 23.94
C LEU A 445 3.80 10.79 24.65
N TYR A 446 4.30 9.67 25.18
CA TYR A 446 3.52 8.60 25.80
C TYR A 446 4.17 8.14 27.11
N CYS A 447 3.43 8.19 28.22
CA CYS A 447 3.84 7.67 29.52
C CYS A 447 3.39 6.21 29.67
N LEU A 448 4.34 5.27 29.58
CA LEU A 448 4.08 3.84 29.52
C LEU A 448 4.20 3.21 30.92
N ASN A 449 3.20 2.41 31.31
CA ASN A 449 3.21 1.62 32.54
C ASN A 449 3.28 0.13 32.21
N TYR A 450 4.36 -0.53 32.62
CA TYR A 450 4.61 -1.95 32.38
C TYR A 450 4.25 -2.85 33.57
N ASP A 451 3.66 -2.29 34.64
CA ASP A 451 3.34 -3.01 35.87
C ASP A 451 1.83 -3.00 36.13
N GLU A 452 1.28 -4.18 36.42
CA GLU A 452 -0.08 -4.36 36.91
C GLU A 452 -0.09 -4.89 38.35
N ASP A 453 -1.17 -4.67 39.08
CA ASP A 453 -1.42 -5.29 40.39
C ASP A 453 -2.07 -6.68 40.26
N VAL A 454 -2.34 -7.32 41.40
CA VAL A 454 -2.96 -8.67 41.45
C VAL A 454 -4.39 -8.74 40.91
N ASP A 455 -5.07 -7.59 40.75
CA ASP A 455 -6.40 -7.48 40.14
C ASP A 455 -6.32 -7.11 38.64
N GLY A 456 -5.11 -6.90 38.09
CA GLY A 456 -4.91 -6.44 36.71
C GLY A 456 -5.09 -4.94 36.49
N LYS A 457 -4.98 -4.12 37.55
CA LYS A 457 -5.03 -2.65 37.46
C LYS A 457 -3.62 -2.07 37.33
N PRO A 458 -3.43 -0.85 36.80
CA PRO A 458 -2.11 -0.23 36.71
C PRO A 458 -1.44 -0.07 38.08
N ASN A 459 -0.28 -0.68 38.28
CA ASN A 459 0.53 -0.49 39.48
C ASN A 459 1.39 0.79 39.30
N THR A 460 1.27 1.73 40.23
CA THR A 460 1.90 3.05 40.15
C THR A 460 3.28 3.12 40.80
N GLN A 461 3.76 2.03 41.43
CA GLN A 461 5.10 1.94 42.01
C GLN A 461 6.19 1.73 40.95
N GLY A 462 7.44 2.00 41.33
CA GLY A 462 8.61 1.80 40.47
C GLY A 462 8.84 2.91 39.44
N LYS A 463 9.81 2.67 38.56
CA LYS A 463 10.24 3.62 37.53
C LYS A 463 9.17 3.88 36.47
N GLY A 464 9.17 5.09 35.92
CA GLY A 464 8.43 5.41 34.71
C GLY A 464 9.19 5.02 33.45
N VAL A 465 8.45 4.82 32.36
CA VAL A 465 8.94 4.93 30.97
C VAL A 465 8.20 6.07 30.30
N VAL A 466 8.93 6.97 29.66
CA VAL A 466 8.34 8.03 28.82
C VAL A 466 8.98 7.93 27.43
N LEU A 467 8.17 7.60 26.44
CA LEU A 467 8.48 7.85 25.04
C LEU A 467 8.25 9.34 24.81
N ILE A 468 9.30 10.14 24.67
CA ILE A 468 9.21 11.61 24.61
C ILE A 468 8.87 12.08 23.20
N SER A 469 9.38 11.37 22.19
CA SER A 469 9.13 11.68 20.80
C SER A 469 9.06 10.39 19.99
N TYR A 470 8.05 10.31 19.11
CA TYR A 470 7.91 9.30 18.06
C TYR A 470 7.50 10.00 16.78
N VAL A 471 8.34 9.89 15.74
CA VAL A 471 8.23 10.69 14.51
C VAL A 471 8.40 9.82 13.26
N TRP A 472 7.85 10.29 12.14
CA TRP A 472 7.88 9.62 10.83
C TRP A 472 8.31 10.58 9.73
N GLY A 473 8.81 10.04 8.62
CA GLY A 473 9.13 10.82 7.42
C GLY A 473 10.11 11.96 7.70
N ASP A 474 9.78 13.16 7.22
CA ASP A 474 10.61 14.35 7.41
C ASP A 474 10.81 14.75 8.89
N ASP A 475 9.87 14.42 9.78
CA ASP A 475 10.04 14.69 11.21
C ASP A 475 11.08 13.76 11.85
N SER A 476 11.31 12.56 11.27
CA SER A 476 12.47 11.72 11.60
C SER A 476 13.76 12.34 11.04
N SER A 477 13.74 12.73 9.76
CA SER A 477 14.89 13.32 9.06
C SER A 477 15.44 14.57 9.75
N LYS A 478 14.60 15.37 10.41
CA LYS A 478 14.99 16.55 11.21
C LYS A 478 15.90 16.21 12.41
N LEU A 479 15.83 14.99 12.95
CA LEU A 479 16.55 14.61 14.17
C LEU A 479 17.93 14.01 13.92
N LEU A 480 18.20 13.53 12.70
CA LEU A 480 19.41 12.75 12.34
C LEU A 480 20.75 13.46 12.62
N ALA A 481 20.75 14.79 12.72
CA ALA A 481 21.93 15.60 13.02
C ALA A 481 22.19 15.83 14.52
N LEU A 482 21.28 15.38 15.41
CA LEU A 482 21.27 15.68 16.84
C LEU A 482 21.53 14.44 17.70
N SER A 483 22.30 14.59 18.78
CA SER A 483 22.47 13.55 19.81
C SER A 483 21.17 13.27 20.59
N PRO A 484 21.04 12.14 21.29
CA PRO A 484 19.88 11.88 22.17
C PRO A 484 19.65 13.00 23.20
N GLU A 485 20.73 13.52 23.78
CA GLU A 485 20.71 14.58 24.78
C GLU A 485 20.31 15.93 24.15
N GLU A 486 20.83 16.24 22.96
CA GLU A 486 20.44 17.43 22.20
C GLU A 486 18.95 17.40 21.83
N ARG A 487 18.44 16.26 21.33
CA ARG A 487 17.01 16.06 21.03
C ARG A 487 16.14 16.26 22.27
N PHE A 488 16.50 15.63 23.39
CA PHE A 488 15.79 15.79 24.67
C PHE A 488 15.67 17.27 25.07
N GLN A 489 16.76 18.04 24.92
CA GLN A 489 16.78 19.48 25.20
C GLN A 489 15.97 20.31 24.18
N GLN A 490 15.88 19.91 22.90
CA GLN A 490 14.99 20.55 21.92
C GLN A 490 13.50 20.23 22.17
N PHE A 491 13.16 19.10 22.80
CA PHE A 491 11.77 18.73 23.10
C PHE A 491 11.22 19.40 24.36
N LEU A 492 12.06 19.65 25.37
CA LEU A 492 11.65 20.24 26.65
C LEU A 492 10.81 21.54 26.53
N PRO A 493 11.10 22.51 25.65
CA PRO A 493 10.30 23.74 25.51
C PRO A 493 8.81 23.50 25.21
N ALA A 494 8.48 22.55 24.33
CA ALA A 494 7.08 22.21 24.02
C ALA A 494 6.40 21.53 25.21
N ILE A 495 7.12 20.66 25.94
CA ILE A 495 6.62 20.01 27.16
C ILE A 495 6.40 21.05 28.27
N TYR A 496 7.29 22.04 28.41
CA TYR A 496 7.14 23.17 29.32
C TYR A 496 5.93 24.04 28.99
N ALA A 497 5.65 24.29 27.70
CA ALA A 497 4.45 25.01 27.28
C ALA A 497 3.16 24.25 27.66
N VAL A 498 3.13 22.93 27.48
CA VAL A 498 1.99 22.07 27.84
C VAL A 498 1.78 21.95 29.35
N ASN A 499 2.85 21.65 30.10
CA ASN A 499 2.80 21.48 31.55
C ASN A 499 4.20 21.67 32.18
N PRO A 500 4.47 22.83 32.83
CA PRO A 500 5.75 23.11 33.48
C PRO A 500 6.12 22.17 34.63
N GLU A 501 5.13 21.58 35.32
CA GLU A 501 5.37 20.62 36.40
C GLU A 501 5.86 19.28 35.83
N PHE A 502 5.18 18.78 34.79
CA PHE A 502 5.58 17.57 34.09
C PHE A 502 6.99 17.72 33.50
N ALA A 503 7.29 18.83 32.83
CA ALA A 503 8.61 19.09 32.25
C ALA A 503 9.73 19.10 33.30
N ALA A 504 9.52 19.82 34.42
CA ALA A 504 10.50 19.88 35.50
C ALA A 504 10.70 18.54 36.24
N LEU A 505 9.64 17.70 36.33
CA LEU A 505 9.76 16.35 36.88
C LEU A 505 10.46 15.40 35.91
N LEU A 506 10.17 15.47 34.61
CA LEU A 506 10.83 14.70 33.56
C LEU A 506 12.34 14.99 33.50
N GLU A 507 12.73 16.27 33.46
CA GLU A 507 14.12 16.70 33.45
C GLU A 507 14.85 16.22 34.72
N LYS A 508 14.25 16.40 35.90
CA LYS A 508 14.86 16.02 37.17
C LYS A 508 15.01 14.50 37.34
N GLN A 509 14.04 13.70 36.91
CA GLN A 509 13.98 12.28 37.22
C GLN A 509 14.60 11.35 36.16
N THR A 510 14.98 11.87 34.99
CA THR A 510 15.52 11.05 33.88
C THR A 510 16.83 10.34 34.28
N GLN A 511 16.83 9.00 34.22
CA GLN A 511 17.98 8.15 34.61
C GLN A 511 18.75 7.54 33.43
N LYS A 512 18.04 7.17 32.36
CA LYS A 512 18.59 6.55 31.14
C LYS A 512 17.82 7.08 29.95
N VAL A 513 18.54 7.52 28.92
CA VAL A 513 18.00 7.89 27.60
C VAL A 513 18.30 6.76 26.61
N SER A 514 17.45 6.58 25.60
CA SER A 514 17.75 5.75 24.43
C SER A 514 16.99 6.28 23.22
N CYS A 515 17.63 6.29 22.05
CA CYS A 515 16.94 6.56 20.79
C CYS A 515 17.22 5.48 19.74
N ILE A 516 16.48 5.54 18.63
CA ILE A 516 16.69 4.76 17.42
C ILE A 516 16.27 5.61 16.23
N ASP A 517 17.02 5.52 15.14
CA ASP A 517 16.70 6.15 13.85
C ASP A 517 16.78 5.05 12.79
N TRP A 518 15.63 4.52 12.36
CA TRP A 518 15.58 3.25 11.63
C TRP A 518 16.22 3.31 10.24
N GLU A 519 16.15 4.47 9.58
CA GLU A 519 16.85 4.79 8.34
C GLU A 519 18.38 4.69 8.45
N SER A 520 18.96 5.01 9.62
CA SER A 520 20.40 4.89 9.88
C SER A 520 20.84 3.46 10.24
N THR A 521 19.87 2.61 10.59
CA THR A 521 20.15 1.30 11.20
C THR A 521 20.66 0.32 10.15
N SER A 522 21.95 -0.03 10.27
CA SER A 522 22.62 -0.96 9.36
C SER A 522 21.87 -2.28 9.20
N ASN A 523 21.84 -2.80 7.97
CA ASN A 523 21.12 -4.01 7.55
C ASN A 523 19.58 -3.88 7.50
N ILE A 524 18.99 -2.78 7.99
CA ILE A 524 17.53 -2.57 8.01
C ILE A 524 17.17 -1.37 7.11
N TYR A 525 17.85 -0.24 7.27
CA TYR A 525 17.82 0.94 6.39
C TYR A 525 16.42 1.60 6.21
N GLY A 526 15.56 1.53 7.23
CA GLY A 526 14.20 2.10 7.20
C GLY A 526 13.27 1.48 8.25
N ALA A 527 12.23 2.19 8.66
CA ALA A 527 11.34 1.75 9.73
C ALA A 527 10.35 0.68 9.27
N PHE A 528 9.64 0.94 8.17
CA PHE A 528 8.59 0.07 7.63
C PHE A 528 8.15 0.53 6.25
N LYS A 529 7.43 -0.31 5.50
CA LYS A 529 6.91 0.05 4.18
C LYS A 529 5.59 0.82 4.30
N LEU A 530 5.43 1.87 3.49
CA LEU A 530 4.14 2.43 3.09
C LEU A 530 4.23 2.78 1.60
N ASN A 531 3.30 2.32 0.77
CA ASN A 531 3.29 2.63 -0.66
C ASN A 531 3.09 4.14 -0.86
N TYR A 532 3.89 4.74 -1.74
CA TYR A 532 3.47 5.95 -2.45
C TYR A 532 2.54 5.58 -3.62
N PRO A 533 1.78 6.56 -4.15
CA PRO A 533 1.11 6.44 -5.44
C PRO A 533 1.97 5.71 -6.49
N GLY A 534 1.42 4.63 -7.04
CA GLY A 534 2.03 3.85 -8.13
C GLY A 534 2.78 2.61 -7.67
N GLN A 535 2.86 2.37 -6.36
CA GLN A 535 3.60 1.24 -5.80
C GLN A 535 2.73 0.02 -5.49
N GLU A 536 1.39 0.12 -5.58
CA GLU A 536 0.45 -0.97 -5.31
C GLU A 536 0.68 -2.22 -6.19
N GLN A 537 0.76 -2.08 -7.52
CA GLN A 537 1.10 -3.20 -8.41
C GLN A 537 2.52 -3.75 -8.16
N SER A 538 3.49 -2.90 -7.78
CA SER A 538 4.81 -3.39 -7.34
C SER A 538 4.71 -4.22 -6.05
N ASN A 539 3.84 -3.83 -5.11
CA ASN A 539 3.58 -4.58 -3.89
C ASN A 539 2.90 -5.93 -4.18
N LYS A 540 1.96 -5.98 -5.14
CA LYS A 540 1.36 -7.22 -5.66
C LYS A 540 2.41 -8.18 -6.24
N ASP A 541 3.29 -7.68 -7.10
CA ASP A 541 4.34 -8.52 -7.68
C ASP A 541 5.36 -9.01 -6.65
N ALA A 542 5.72 -8.18 -5.66
CA ALA A 542 6.61 -8.58 -4.56
C ALA A 542 5.97 -9.59 -3.59
N PHE A 543 4.72 -9.36 -3.16
CA PHE A 543 3.99 -10.27 -2.27
C PHE A 543 3.79 -11.63 -2.91
N PHE A 544 3.20 -11.69 -4.11
CA PHE A 544 2.86 -12.95 -4.77
C PHE A 544 4.07 -13.67 -5.37
N GLN A 545 5.30 -13.19 -5.13
CA GLN A 545 6.52 -13.89 -5.50
C GLN A 545 6.58 -15.31 -4.91
N TYR A 546 6.06 -15.55 -3.69
CA TYR A 546 6.10 -16.90 -3.08
C TYR A 546 5.27 -17.96 -3.83
N GLN A 547 4.40 -17.54 -4.76
CA GLN A 547 3.61 -18.44 -5.62
C GLN A 547 4.26 -18.72 -6.99
N GLN A 548 5.42 -18.13 -7.31
CA GLN A 548 6.09 -18.33 -8.60
C GLN A 548 6.62 -19.77 -8.75
N GLU A 549 6.32 -20.41 -9.89
CA GLU A 549 6.72 -21.79 -10.15
C GLU A 549 8.21 -21.95 -10.49
N ASN A 550 8.76 -23.15 -10.24
CA ASN A 550 10.14 -23.54 -10.58
C ASN A 550 11.26 -22.71 -9.93
N GLN A 551 10.91 -21.84 -8.98
CA GLN A 551 11.81 -20.99 -8.21
C GLN A 551 11.97 -21.54 -6.79
N GLY A 552 13.20 -21.54 -6.26
CA GLY A 552 13.52 -22.01 -4.90
C GLY A 552 13.91 -20.91 -3.91
N LEU A 553 13.79 -19.65 -4.33
CA LEU A 553 13.99 -18.44 -3.54
C LEU A 553 12.60 -17.86 -3.26
N PHE A 554 12.30 -17.56 -1.99
CA PHE A 554 11.01 -17.00 -1.57
C PHE A 554 11.21 -15.77 -0.68
N LEU A 555 10.56 -14.66 -1.00
CA LEU A 555 10.63 -13.42 -0.24
C LEU A 555 9.61 -13.43 0.92
N ALA A 556 9.97 -12.78 2.02
CA ALA A 556 9.10 -12.53 3.16
C ALA A 556 9.42 -11.17 3.81
N GLY A 557 8.48 -10.60 4.56
CA GLY A 557 8.63 -9.30 5.21
C GLY A 557 7.35 -8.47 5.17
N ASP A 558 7.18 -7.58 6.15
CA ASP A 558 6.20 -6.48 6.05
C ASP A 558 6.47 -5.59 4.81
N SER A 559 7.74 -5.53 4.40
CA SER A 559 8.30 -4.71 3.33
C SER A 559 7.83 -5.10 1.93
N ILE A 560 7.11 -6.22 1.82
CA ILE A 560 6.48 -6.74 0.58
C ILE A 560 4.99 -7.08 0.82
N SER A 561 4.35 -6.44 1.80
CA SER A 561 2.97 -6.72 2.22
C SER A 561 2.09 -5.47 2.18
N TRP A 562 0.77 -5.64 2.22
CA TRP A 562 -0.21 -4.55 2.42
C TRP A 562 -0.44 -4.20 3.91
N ALA A 563 0.46 -4.65 4.78
CA ALA A 563 0.43 -4.40 6.22
C ALA A 563 1.84 -3.99 6.70
N GLY A 564 2.48 -3.10 5.94
CA GLY A 564 3.79 -2.54 6.27
C GLY A 564 3.77 -1.87 7.65
N GLY A 565 4.79 -2.14 8.47
CA GLY A 565 4.87 -1.63 9.85
C GLY A 565 4.13 -2.46 10.89
N TRP A 566 3.21 -3.34 10.47
CA TRP A 566 2.50 -4.25 11.35
C TRP A 566 3.15 -5.64 11.37
N LEU A 567 3.16 -6.29 12.54
CA LEU A 567 3.59 -7.68 12.65
C LEU A 567 2.65 -8.64 11.90
N GLU A 568 1.41 -8.23 11.65
CA GLU A 568 0.46 -8.92 10.78
C GLU A 568 0.82 -8.84 9.28
N GLY A 569 1.73 -7.95 8.86
CA GLY A 569 2.35 -8.03 7.52
C GLY A 569 3.58 -8.93 7.49
N ALA A 570 4.34 -8.93 8.58
CA ALA A 570 5.58 -9.70 8.70
C ALA A 570 5.33 -11.21 8.91
N MET A 571 4.48 -11.60 9.84
CA MET A 571 4.35 -13.01 10.22
C MET A 571 3.65 -13.86 9.13
N PRO A 572 2.53 -13.43 8.52
CA PRO A 572 1.92 -14.11 7.38
C PRO A 572 2.86 -14.34 6.19
N THR A 573 3.67 -13.36 5.80
CA THR A 573 4.62 -13.55 4.68
C THR A 573 5.71 -14.58 5.02
N GLY A 574 6.06 -14.73 6.30
CA GLY A 574 6.91 -15.83 6.78
C GLY A 574 6.26 -17.23 6.61
N ILE A 575 4.96 -17.35 6.89
CA ILE A 575 4.19 -18.59 6.68
C ILE A 575 4.11 -18.93 5.18
N ASN A 576 3.88 -17.91 4.35
CA ASN A 576 3.77 -18.05 2.89
C ASN A 576 5.09 -18.59 2.28
N ALA A 577 6.22 -17.99 2.66
CA ALA A 577 7.53 -18.44 2.23
C ALA A 577 7.91 -19.82 2.82
N ALA A 578 7.52 -20.15 4.05
CA ALA A 578 7.74 -21.49 4.63
C ALA A 578 6.96 -22.58 3.88
N CYS A 579 5.68 -22.33 3.56
CA CYS A 579 4.88 -23.22 2.72
C CYS A 579 5.52 -23.38 1.33
N ALA A 580 5.94 -22.28 0.68
CA ALA A 580 6.58 -22.31 -0.64
C ALA A 580 7.88 -23.13 -0.63
N ALA A 581 8.78 -22.84 0.32
CA ALA A 581 10.05 -23.55 0.48
C ALA A 581 9.85 -25.04 0.78
N ALA A 582 8.91 -25.39 1.66
CA ALA A 582 8.55 -26.77 1.95
C ALA A 582 8.06 -27.53 0.70
N LYS A 583 7.13 -26.93 -0.07
CA LYS A 583 6.61 -27.49 -1.32
C LYS A 583 7.73 -27.69 -2.35
N TYR A 584 8.59 -26.68 -2.54
CA TYR A 584 9.70 -26.73 -3.50
C TYR A 584 10.70 -27.85 -3.19
N VAL A 585 11.07 -28.04 -1.93
CA VAL A 585 12.01 -29.13 -1.55
C VAL A 585 11.36 -30.51 -1.46
N GLY A 586 10.07 -30.65 -1.81
CA GLY A 586 9.38 -31.93 -1.95
C GLY A 586 8.51 -32.38 -0.77
N ALA A 587 8.18 -31.49 0.18
CA ALA A 587 7.18 -31.78 1.20
C ALA A 587 5.76 -31.68 0.62
N LYS A 588 4.82 -32.55 1.03
CA LYS A 588 3.41 -32.30 0.75
C LYS A 588 2.87 -31.31 1.79
N VAL A 589 2.87 -30.03 1.45
CA VAL A 589 2.10 -29.00 2.18
C VAL A 589 0.61 -29.38 2.20
N ILE A 590 -0.12 -28.96 3.23
CA ILE A 590 -1.56 -29.23 3.30
C ILE A 590 -2.33 -28.51 2.18
N ASP A 591 -3.35 -29.18 1.67
CA ASP A 591 -4.38 -28.56 0.82
C ASP A 591 -5.17 -27.55 1.70
N ASN A 592 -5.65 -26.44 1.14
CA ASN A 592 -6.17 -25.29 1.91
C ASN A 592 -5.07 -24.56 2.71
N SER A 593 -4.09 -23.99 2.00
CA SER A 593 -2.98 -23.21 2.55
C SER A 593 -2.81 -21.89 1.78
N PRO A 594 -1.96 -20.94 2.24
CA PRO A 594 -1.74 -19.69 1.50
C PRO A 594 -1.28 -19.86 0.04
N LEU A 595 -0.66 -21.01 -0.28
CA LEU A 595 -0.27 -21.39 -1.64
C LEU A 595 -1.43 -21.75 -2.58
N THR A 596 -2.64 -21.98 -2.06
CA THR A 596 -3.80 -22.45 -2.82
C THR A 596 -5.01 -21.52 -2.71
N ASP A 597 -5.17 -20.83 -1.57
CA ASP A 597 -6.45 -20.19 -1.21
C ASP A 597 -6.41 -18.65 -1.36
N ILE A 598 -5.20 -18.08 -1.47
CA ILE A 598 -4.98 -16.66 -1.78
C ILE A 598 -4.75 -16.52 -3.29
N ALA A 599 -5.76 -16.05 -4.02
CA ALA A 599 -5.66 -15.86 -5.46
C ALA A 599 -4.80 -14.64 -5.81
N LYS A 600 -3.74 -14.83 -6.62
CA LYS A 600 -2.86 -13.77 -7.12
C LYS A 600 -3.61 -12.65 -7.87
N ASN A 601 -4.69 -13.02 -8.56
CA ASN A 601 -5.54 -12.14 -9.36
C ASN A 601 -6.88 -11.82 -8.66
N MET A 602 -6.91 -11.82 -7.32
CA MET A 602 -8.10 -11.40 -6.56
C MET A 602 -8.45 -9.92 -6.80
N TYR A 603 -7.45 -9.08 -7.05
CA TYR A 603 -7.58 -7.64 -7.20
C TYR A 603 -6.62 -7.08 -8.26
N ASP A 604 -7.00 -5.97 -8.88
CA ASP A 604 -6.13 -5.12 -9.67
C ASP A 604 -5.72 -3.82 -8.94
N TYR A 605 -4.49 -3.40 -9.22
CA TYR A 605 -3.70 -2.45 -8.42
C TYR A 605 -2.86 -1.49 -9.28
N GLY A 606 -3.13 -1.40 -10.58
CA GLY A 606 -2.47 -0.43 -11.45
C GLY A 606 -3.04 0.98 -11.31
N ILE A 607 -2.18 2.01 -11.28
CA ILE A 607 -2.60 3.38 -11.61
C ILE A 607 -2.90 3.42 -13.11
N GLY A 608 -3.96 4.14 -13.50
CA GLY A 608 -4.12 4.63 -14.88
C GLY A 608 -4.54 3.54 -15.87
N SER A 609 -4.25 2.28 -15.57
CA SER A 609 -5.00 1.12 -16.04
C SER A 609 -6.38 1.07 -15.38
N ASN A 610 -7.18 2.09 -15.70
CA ASN A 610 -8.55 1.86 -16.15
C ASN A 610 -8.49 1.02 -17.44
N THR A 611 -7.96 -0.21 -17.34
CA THR A 611 -8.01 -1.26 -18.35
C THR A 611 -9.38 -1.91 -18.28
N GLY A 612 -10.41 -1.09 -18.44
CA GLY A 612 -11.58 -1.54 -19.14
C GLY A 612 -11.56 -0.95 -20.54
N PHE A 613 -12.31 -1.55 -21.45
CA PHE A 613 -12.41 -1.08 -22.82
C PHE A 613 -13.82 -1.27 -23.36
N CYS A 614 -14.16 -0.43 -24.34
CA CYS A 614 -15.37 -0.54 -25.12
C CYS A 614 -15.07 -1.33 -26.41
N THR A 615 -15.54 -2.57 -26.47
CA THR A 615 -15.54 -3.41 -27.66
C THR A 615 -16.66 -2.96 -28.61
N LEU A 616 -16.29 -2.40 -29.76
CA LEU A 616 -17.21 -1.98 -30.82
C LEU A 616 -17.35 -3.06 -31.90
N LYS A 617 -18.60 -3.44 -32.22
CA LYS A 617 -18.93 -4.59 -33.08
C LYS A 617 -19.87 -4.18 -34.21
N GLU A 618 -19.63 -4.74 -35.41
CA GLU A 618 -20.38 -4.49 -36.65
C GLU A 618 -20.51 -3.00 -37.02
N SER A 619 -21.57 -2.33 -36.57
CA SER A 619 -21.84 -0.90 -36.77
C SER A 619 -22.12 -0.17 -35.45
N GLY A 620 -21.71 -0.75 -34.31
CA GLY A 620 -21.78 -0.14 -32.99
C GLY A 620 -20.82 1.03 -32.82
N PHE A 621 -21.27 2.08 -32.13
CA PHE A 621 -20.51 3.30 -31.86
C PHE A 621 -21.07 4.04 -30.63
N LEU A 622 -20.30 5.02 -30.14
CA LEU A 622 -20.69 5.90 -29.05
C LEU A 622 -20.90 7.33 -29.58
N SER A 623 -21.82 8.09 -29.00
CA SER A 623 -22.12 9.48 -29.42
C SER A 623 -22.15 10.44 -28.23
N ALA A 624 -21.23 11.41 -28.20
CA ALA A 624 -21.26 12.54 -27.25
C ALA A 624 -22.03 13.71 -27.87
N SER A 625 -22.96 14.29 -27.13
CA SER A 625 -23.78 15.38 -27.64
C SER A 625 -22.95 16.62 -27.96
N SER A 626 -23.28 17.32 -29.04
CA SER A 626 -22.58 18.54 -29.47
C SER A 626 -22.67 19.67 -28.41
N ILE A 627 -21.52 20.04 -27.82
CA ILE A 627 -21.37 21.17 -26.88
C ILE A 627 -20.49 22.29 -27.47
N ALA A 628 -20.37 23.42 -26.77
CA ALA A 628 -19.62 24.59 -27.25
C ALA A 628 -18.10 24.34 -27.23
N GLU A 629 -17.64 23.45 -26.35
CA GLU A 629 -16.25 23.14 -26.05
C GLU A 629 -15.61 22.28 -27.15
N TYR A 630 -16.42 21.61 -27.98
CA TYR A 630 -15.99 20.86 -29.18
C TYR A 630 -15.88 21.75 -30.43
N GLN A 631 -16.23 23.04 -30.32
CA GLN A 631 -16.26 23.98 -31.46
C GLN A 631 -14.88 24.60 -31.73
N PHE A 632 -13.87 23.76 -32.01
CA PHE A 632 -12.46 24.16 -32.15
C PHE A 632 -12.19 25.22 -33.23
N GLY A 633 -13.12 25.48 -34.14
CA GLY A 633 -13.04 26.57 -35.10
C GLY A 633 -11.83 26.46 -36.00
N GLN A 634 -11.02 27.52 -36.05
CA GLN A 634 -9.69 27.54 -36.67
C GLN A 634 -8.55 27.38 -35.64
N GLY A 635 -8.84 27.17 -34.36
CA GLY A 635 -7.85 27.04 -33.29
C GLY A 635 -7.19 25.65 -33.23
N ASP A 636 -6.15 25.55 -32.41
CA ASP A 636 -5.45 24.30 -32.16
C ASP A 636 -6.32 23.32 -31.38
N PHE A 637 -6.20 22.03 -31.70
CA PHE A 637 -6.90 20.97 -30.97
C PHE A 637 -6.17 19.64 -31.11
N SER A 638 -6.42 18.71 -30.20
CA SER A 638 -5.89 17.34 -30.26
C SER A 638 -6.97 16.30 -29.98
N ILE A 639 -6.87 15.16 -30.65
CA ILE A 639 -7.64 13.95 -30.40
C ILE A 639 -6.66 12.87 -29.95
N GLU A 640 -6.94 12.20 -28.84
CA GLU A 640 -6.18 11.04 -28.35
C GLU A 640 -7.15 9.88 -28.15
N ALA A 641 -6.75 8.67 -28.53
CA ALA A 641 -7.50 7.44 -28.27
C ALA A 641 -6.56 6.24 -28.17
N THR A 642 -6.85 5.33 -27.24
CA THR A 642 -6.15 4.05 -27.12
C THR A 642 -6.99 2.96 -27.80
N VAL A 643 -6.40 2.22 -28.73
CA VAL A 643 -7.10 1.34 -29.68
C VAL A 643 -6.45 -0.03 -29.80
N ARG A 644 -7.26 -1.07 -30.02
CA ARG A 644 -6.81 -2.43 -30.35
C ARG A 644 -7.72 -3.04 -31.41
N THR A 645 -7.19 -3.32 -32.59
CA THR A 645 -7.99 -3.83 -33.72
C THR A 645 -7.17 -4.67 -34.70
N LEU A 646 -7.90 -5.37 -35.60
CA LEU A 646 -7.39 -6.02 -36.81
C LEU A 646 -8.04 -5.44 -38.09
N SER A 647 -8.85 -4.38 -37.95
CA SER A 647 -9.76 -3.85 -38.98
C SER A 647 -9.55 -2.34 -39.20
N PRO A 648 -9.81 -1.83 -40.43
CA PRO A 648 -9.91 -0.40 -40.67
C PRO A 648 -11.19 0.19 -40.07
N GLY A 649 -11.22 1.51 -39.87
CA GLY A 649 -12.40 2.23 -39.39
C GLY A 649 -12.13 3.61 -38.83
N THR A 650 -13.18 4.42 -38.67
CA THR A 650 -13.09 5.77 -38.08
C THR A 650 -13.12 5.68 -36.56
N VAL A 651 -11.99 6.02 -35.89
CA VAL A 651 -11.84 5.94 -34.43
C VAL A 651 -12.60 7.07 -33.75
N VAL A 652 -12.48 8.30 -34.26
CA VAL A 652 -13.25 9.47 -33.82
C VAL A 652 -13.68 10.28 -35.04
N GLY A 653 -14.97 10.65 -35.10
CA GLY A 653 -15.55 11.38 -36.23
C GLY A 653 -16.57 12.43 -35.81
N ASN A 654 -16.40 13.66 -36.28
CA ASN A 654 -17.30 14.78 -36.07
C ASN A 654 -17.42 15.56 -37.39
N LYS A 655 -18.16 14.98 -38.36
CA LYS A 655 -18.29 15.50 -39.72
C LYS A 655 -19.54 14.95 -40.42
N SER A 656 -20.22 15.78 -41.19
CA SER A 656 -21.45 15.42 -41.91
C SER A 656 -21.18 14.75 -43.26
N THR A 657 -22.26 14.28 -43.89
CA THR A 657 -22.29 14.12 -45.35
C THR A 657 -21.97 15.44 -46.06
N ALA A 658 -21.34 15.34 -47.23
CA ALA A 658 -20.74 16.47 -47.93
C ALA A 658 -21.70 17.64 -48.24
N GLY A 659 -21.20 18.88 -48.04
CA GLY A 659 -21.79 20.11 -48.59
C GLY A 659 -22.58 20.98 -47.61
N GLY A 660 -22.03 21.34 -46.44
CA GLY A 660 -22.68 22.35 -45.58
C GLY A 660 -22.09 22.62 -44.20
N SER A 661 -21.17 21.80 -43.68
CA SER A 661 -20.56 22.01 -42.35
C SER A 661 -19.10 21.58 -42.34
N GLY A 662 -18.27 22.26 -41.56
CA GLY A 662 -16.92 21.83 -41.26
C GLY A 662 -16.91 20.58 -40.37
N GLY A 663 -15.72 20.04 -40.11
CA GLY A 663 -15.57 18.89 -39.23
C GLY A 663 -14.20 18.24 -39.29
N TYR A 664 -14.05 17.15 -38.54
CA TYR A 664 -12.81 16.37 -38.47
C TYR A 664 -13.08 14.86 -38.34
N LEU A 665 -12.10 14.05 -38.71
CA LEU A 665 -12.12 12.59 -38.46
C LEU A 665 -10.70 12.00 -38.41
N LEU A 666 -10.55 10.96 -37.58
CA LEU A 666 -9.35 10.15 -37.37
C LEU A 666 -9.67 8.70 -37.73
N VAL A 667 -8.95 8.12 -38.70
CA VAL A 667 -9.31 6.85 -39.36
C VAL A 667 -8.09 5.95 -39.50
N ILE A 668 -8.24 4.66 -39.18
CA ILE A 668 -7.25 3.61 -39.50
C ILE A 668 -7.63 2.97 -40.84
N GLN A 669 -6.66 2.85 -41.76
CA GLN A 669 -6.89 2.40 -43.13
C GLN A 669 -6.51 0.92 -43.36
N PRO A 670 -6.99 0.27 -44.45
CA PRO A 670 -6.91 -1.19 -44.61
C PRO A 670 -5.48 -1.77 -44.74
N ASP A 671 -4.50 -0.93 -45.11
CA ASP A 671 -3.09 -1.29 -45.22
C ASP A 671 -2.36 -1.14 -43.88
N GLY A 672 -2.64 -0.07 -43.13
CA GLY A 672 -2.03 0.28 -41.84
C GLY A 672 -1.64 1.75 -41.72
N SER A 673 -1.95 2.59 -42.71
CA SER A 673 -1.81 4.05 -42.53
C SER A 673 -2.93 4.60 -41.63
N ILE A 674 -2.62 5.70 -40.95
CA ILE A 674 -3.55 6.48 -40.15
C ILE A 674 -3.83 7.78 -40.91
N LYS A 675 -5.11 8.14 -41.05
CA LYS A 675 -5.58 9.34 -41.75
C LYS A 675 -6.22 10.29 -40.74
N PHE A 676 -5.74 11.54 -40.72
CA PHE A 676 -6.38 12.63 -39.98
C PHE A 676 -6.77 13.74 -40.96
N ALA A 677 -8.05 14.11 -40.94
CA ALA A 677 -8.62 15.06 -41.90
C ALA A 677 -9.44 16.16 -41.21
N THR A 678 -9.34 17.37 -41.74
CA THR A 678 -10.13 18.56 -41.37
C THR A 678 -10.86 19.12 -42.59
N ASP A 679 -12.00 19.76 -42.37
CA ASP A 679 -12.89 20.26 -43.42
C ASP A 679 -13.62 21.53 -42.95
N ASN A 680 -14.00 22.42 -43.86
CA ASN A 680 -14.78 23.64 -43.57
C ASN A 680 -16.17 23.68 -44.23
N GLY A 681 -16.60 22.60 -44.90
CA GLY A 681 -17.84 22.52 -45.68
C GLY A 681 -17.68 22.87 -47.17
N GLU A 682 -16.57 23.50 -47.57
CA GLU A 682 -16.21 23.83 -48.96
C GLU A 682 -14.98 23.06 -49.46
N THR A 683 -14.02 22.77 -48.58
CA THR A 683 -12.75 22.11 -48.88
C THR A 683 -12.23 21.31 -47.68
N TYR A 684 -11.32 20.38 -47.94
CA TYR A 684 -10.65 19.55 -46.93
C TYR A 684 -9.13 19.74 -46.95
N TYR A 685 -8.49 19.46 -45.82
CA TYR A 685 -7.05 19.25 -45.70
C TYR A 685 -6.83 18.03 -44.80
N GLN A 686 -6.06 17.06 -45.28
CA GLN A 686 -5.78 15.82 -44.56
C GLN A 686 -4.30 15.42 -44.67
N ILE A 687 -3.88 14.63 -43.69
CA ILE A 687 -2.64 13.87 -43.72
C ILE A 687 -2.92 12.37 -43.66
N GLU A 688 -2.04 11.60 -44.26
CA GLU A 688 -2.00 10.14 -44.19
C GLU A 688 -0.57 9.69 -43.86
N SER A 689 -0.43 8.90 -42.79
CA SER A 689 0.88 8.42 -42.31
C SER A 689 1.51 7.39 -43.25
N GLU A 690 2.78 7.09 -43.02
CA GLU A 690 3.38 5.82 -43.43
C GLU A 690 2.64 4.60 -42.82
N LEU A 691 2.94 3.40 -43.34
CA LEU A 691 2.35 2.15 -42.85
C LEU A 691 2.80 1.87 -41.41
N SER A 692 1.85 1.52 -40.55
CA SER A 692 2.09 1.26 -39.14
C SER A 692 1.42 -0.04 -38.65
N ASP A 693 1.89 -0.55 -37.52
CA ASP A 693 1.40 -1.79 -36.90
C ASP A 693 0.08 -1.62 -36.13
N VAL A 694 -0.55 -0.42 -36.15
CA VAL A 694 -1.76 0.00 -35.39
C VAL A 694 -3.00 -0.93 -35.46
N LYS A 695 -2.97 -1.94 -36.32
CA LYS A 695 -4.01 -2.94 -36.51
C LYS A 695 -3.48 -4.39 -36.52
N ASP A 696 -2.47 -4.66 -35.70
CA ASP A 696 -1.87 -6.00 -35.53
C ASP A 696 -2.59 -6.88 -34.47
N GLY A 697 -3.52 -6.29 -33.71
CA GLY A 697 -4.24 -6.93 -32.61
C GLY A 697 -3.76 -6.57 -31.20
N ASN A 698 -2.75 -5.71 -31.05
CA ASN A 698 -2.25 -5.17 -29.79
C ASN A 698 -2.87 -3.80 -29.45
N TRP A 699 -2.59 -3.30 -28.24
CA TRP A 699 -2.99 -1.97 -27.81
C TRP A 699 -2.00 -0.91 -28.26
N HIS A 700 -2.50 0.14 -28.90
CA HIS A 700 -1.74 1.30 -29.35
C HIS A 700 -2.37 2.61 -28.87
N SER A 701 -1.54 3.63 -28.63
CA SER A 701 -2.01 5.01 -28.45
C SER A 701 -1.91 5.76 -29.77
N VAL A 702 -3.03 6.30 -30.26
CA VAL A 702 -3.09 7.12 -31.47
C VAL A 702 -3.45 8.55 -31.08
N VAL A 703 -2.62 9.52 -31.47
CA VAL A 703 -2.85 10.94 -31.24
C VAL A 703 -2.80 11.71 -32.55
N ALA A 704 -3.81 12.54 -32.79
CA ALA A 704 -3.89 13.45 -33.93
C ALA A 704 -3.95 14.89 -33.42
N VAL A 705 -3.03 15.74 -33.90
CA VAL A 705 -2.86 17.11 -33.41
C VAL A 705 -3.01 18.09 -34.57
N ARG A 706 -3.75 19.18 -34.35
CA ARG A 706 -3.67 20.39 -35.17
C ARG A 706 -2.98 21.50 -34.38
N LYS A 707 -1.92 22.07 -34.97
CA LYS A 707 -1.16 23.19 -34.40
C LYS A 707 -0.81 24.23 -35.45
N ASP A 708 -1.18 25.50 -35.23
CA ASP A 708 -0.91 26.63 -36.14
C ASP A 708 -1.40 26.40 -37.60
N GLY A 709 -2.35 25.46 -37.78
CA GLY A 709 -2.83 24.99 -39.10
C GLY A 709 -2.10 23.78 -39.68
N GLU A 710 -0.95 23.37 -39.14
CA GLU A 710 -0.32 22.09 -39.49
C GLU A 710 -1.05 20.93 -38.79
N LEU A 711 -0.97 19.74 -39.38
CA LEU A 711 -1.53 18.50 -38.83
C LEU A 711 -0.38 17.51 -38.59
N THR A 712 -0.39 16.82 -37.46
CA THR A 712 0.53 15.70 -37.16
C THR A 712 -0.22 14.48 -36.63
N LEU A 713 0.41 13.33 -36.78
CA LEU A 713 -0.06 12.03 -36.31
C LEU A 713 1.04 11.36 -35.49
N HIS A 714 0.64 10.78 -34.36
CA HIS A 714 1.51 10.01 -33.48
C HIS A 714 0.94 8.63 -33.21
N LEU A 715 1.83 7.65 -33.09
CA LEU A 715 1.55 6.29 -32.65
C LEU A 715 2.55 5.93 -31.55
N ASP A 716 2.05 5.44 -30.41
CA ASP A 716 2.87 4.94 -29.30
C ASP A 716 3.97 5.93 -28.86
N GLY A 717 3.55 7.18 -28.62
CA GLY A 717 4.40 8.30 -28.23
C GLY A 717 5.23 8.93 -29.35
N LYS A 718 5.28 8.34 -30.55
CA LYS A 718 6.20 8.75 -31.64
C LYS A 718 5.47 9.45 -32.76
N LEU A 719 6.05 10.52 -33.29
CA LEU A 719 5.59 11.17 -34.54
C LEU A 719 5.77 10.22 -35.73
N LEU A 720 4.78 10.14 -36.63
CA LEU A 720 4.84 9.37 -37.87
C LEU A 720 5.16 10.27 -39.08
N GLU A 721 5.99 9.81 -40.02
CA GLU A 721 6.09 10.49 -41.31
C GLU A 721 4.74 10.46 -42.03
N SER A 722 4.30 11.60 -42.57
CA SER A 722 2.93 11.77 -43.08
C SER A 722 2.90 12.57 -44.39
N THR A 723 2.08 12.12 -45.33
CA THR A 723 1.86 12.75 -46.63
C THR A 723 0.63 13.66 -46.61
N GLN A 724 0.74 14.87 -47.17
CA GLN A 724 -0.33 15.88 -47.18
C GLN A 724 -1.18 15.79 -48.45
N SER A 725 -2.50 15.96 -48.33
CA SER A 725 -3.41 16.15 -49.47
C SER A 725 -4.60 17.05 -49.15
N GLY A 726 -5.22 17.62 -50.19
CA GLY A 726 -6.22 18.69 -50.06
C GLY A 726 -5.60 20.09 -49.99
N ALA A 727 -6.33 21.05 -49.42
CA ALA A 727 -6.00 22.47 -49.42
C ALA A 727 -5.15 22.87 -48.19
N SER A 728 -3.95 22.29 -48.04
CA SER A 728 -3.03 22.63 -46.94
C SER A 728 -2.70 24.13 -46.87
N ASN A 729 -2.63 24.78 -48.04
CA ASN A 729 -2.45 26.23 -48.19
C ASN A 729 -3.67 27.10 -47.80
N GLN A 730 -4.74 26.49 -47.27
CA GLN A 730 -5.92 27.16 -46.72
C GLN A 730 -6.18 26.78 -45.25
N SER A 731 -5.29 25.99 -44.64
CA SER A 731 -5.35 25.63 -43.22
C SER A 731 -4.93 26.82 -42.32
N PRO A 732 -5.43 26.95 -41.07
CA PRO A 732 -6.45 26.13 -40.41
C PRO A 732 -7.86 26.28 -41.01
N LEU A 733 -8.46 25.16 -41.38
CA LEU A 733 -9.87 25.09 -41.80
C LEU A 733 -10.80 25.23 -40.58
N ASN A 734 -11.96 25.88 -40.75
CA ASN A 734 -12.94 26.02 -39.66
C ASN A 734 -13.74 24.71 -39.48
N VAL A 735 -13.43 23.94 -38.44
CA VAL A 735 -14.05 22.62 -38.21
C VAL A 735 -15.35 22.64 -37.39
N SER A 736 -15.75 23.80 -36.84
CA SER A 736 -16.94 23.90 -35.97
C SER A 736 -18.23 23.53 -36.69
N ASN A 737 -19.07 22.74 -36.01
CA ASN A 737 -20.33 22.21 -36.51
C ASN A 737 -21.22 21.74 -35.34
N SER A 738 -22.54 21.67 -35.54
CA SER A 738 -23.50 21.24 -34.50
C SER A 738 -23.79 19.73 -34.54
N LEU A 739 -22.81 18.90 -34.88
CA LEU A 739 -22.94 17.45 -34.87
C LEU A 739 -22.35 16.89 -33.57
N ASP A 740 -22.86 15.73 -33.18
CA ASP A 740 -22.29 14.93 -32.09
C ASP A 740 -20.89 14.43 -32.44
N VAL A 741 -20.03 14.25 -31.43
CA VAL A 741 -18.74 13.57 -31.62
C VAL A 741 -19.01 12.07 -31.52
N LEU A 742 -18.67 11.33 -32.57
CA LEU A 742 -18.84 9.89 -32.61
C LEU A 742 -17.51 9.19 -32.34
N ILE A 743 -17.52 8.18 -31.47
CA ILE A 743 -16.40 7.27 -31.23
C ILE A 743 -16.72 5.96 -31.94
N GLY A 744 -15.86 5.56 -32.88
CA GLY A 744 -16.04 4.39 -33.73
C GLY A 744 -16.94 4.58 -34.96
N SER A 745 -17.32 5.81 -35.30
CA SER A 745 -18.21 6.13 -36.42
C SER A 745 -18.00 7.57 -36.93
N VAL A 746 -18.65 7.92 -38.05
CA VAL A 746 -18.76 9.30 -38.55
C VAL A 746 -20.07 9.47 -39.36
N GLN A 747 -20.65 10.67 -39.38
CA GLN A 747 -21.89 10.94 -40.16
C GLN A 747 -21.63 11.22 -41.66
N GLN A 748 -20.38 11.02 -42.13
CA GLN A 748 -19.98 11.21 -43.52
C GLN A 748 -20.18 9.92 -44.33
N ASN A 749 -21.35 9.74 -44.95
CA ASN A 749 -21.64 8.58 -45.82
C ASN A 749 -20.71 8.42 -47.05
N GLN A 750 -19.80 9.37 -47.29
CA GLN A 750 -18.76 9.28 -48.32
C GLN A 750 -17.43 8.69 -47.81
N GLU A 751 -17.23 8.55 -46.49
CA GLU A 751 -16.04 7.90 -45.93
C GLU A 751 -16.13 6.37 -46.17
N PRO A 752 -15.13 5.72 -46.81
CA PRO A 752 -15.19 4.28 -47.04
C PRO A 752 -15.15 3.43 -45.77
N PHE A 753 -14.58 3.95 -44.69
CA PHE A 753 -14.33 3.23 -43.43
C PHE A 753 -15.12 3.86 -42.27
N ILE A 754 -16.44 3.99 -42.45
CA ILE A 754 -17.34 4.65 -41.50
C ILE A 754 -17.21 4.05 -40.10
N HIS A 755 -17.45 2.74 -39.97
CA HIS A 755 -17.47 2.05 -38.69
C HIS A 755 -16.09 1.49 -38.34
N TYR A 756 -15.72 1.62 -37.06
CA TYR A 756 -14.62 0.89 -36.45
C TYR A 756 -15.12 -0.41 -35.82
N THR A 757 -14.29 -1.45 -35.86
CA THR A 757 -14.55 -2.72 -35.17
C THR A 757 -13.28 -3.10 -34.40
N GLY A 758 -13.41 -3.40 -33.12
CA GLY A 758 -12.29 -3.59 -32.19
C GLY A 758 -12.51 -2.83 -30.90
N ASP A 759 -11.47 -2.69 -30.11
CA ASP A 759 -11.55 -2.18 -28.75
C ASP A 759 -11.04 -0.74 -28.68
N VAL A 760 -11.69 0.09 -27.86
CA VAL A 760 -11.33 1.50 -27.64
C VAL A 760 -11.36 1.83 -26.15
N SER A 761 -10.37 2.58 -25.68
CA SER A 761 -10.31 3.16 -24.34
C SER A 761 -9.67 4.55 -24.37
N GLN A 762 -9.77 5.30 -23.27
CA GLN A 762 -9.03 6.55 -23.06
C GLN A 762 -9.20 7.61 -24.17
N VAL A 763 -10.42 7.78 -24.69
CA VAL A 763 -10.70 8.77 -25.74
C VAL A 763 -10.78 10.16 -25.14
N ARG A 764 -9.97 11.09 -25.65
CA ARG A 764 -9.82 12.45 -25.11
C ARG A 764 -9.85 13.49 -26.23
N LEU A 765 -10.40 14.65 -25.90
CA LEU A 765 -10.39 15.85 -26.76
C LEU A 765 -9.75 17.01 -26.02
N TRP A 766 -8.93 17.77 -26.73
CA TRP A 766 -8.16 18.90 -26.19
C TRP A 766 -8.42 20.16 -27.02
N ARG A 767 -8.72 21.29 -26.38
CA ARG A 767 -8.83 22.62 -27.03
C ARG A 767 -7.46 23.30 -27.27
N ARG A 768 -6.40 22.51 -27.33
CA ARG A 768 -5.01 22.91 -27.60
C ARG A 768 -4.27 21.83 -28.36
N ALA A 769 -3.14 22.21 -28.96
CA ALA A 769 -2.15 21.24 -29.41
C ALA A 769 -1.42 20.63 -28.20
N LEU A 770 -1.32 19.30 -28.16
CA LEU A 770 -0.32 18.59 -27.37
C LEU A 770 1.04 18.70 -28.08
N SER A 771 2.12 18.88 -27.35
CA SER A 771 3.48 18.77 -27.89
C SER A 771 3.94 17.31 -27.97
N GLU A 772 4.92 17.04 -28.85
CA GLU A 772 5.50 15.70 -29.02
C GLU A 772 6.04 15.13 -27.70
N GLN A 773 6.63 15.98 -26.85
CA GLN A 773 7.12 15.58 -25.53
C GLN A 773 5.99 15.17 -24.58
N GLU A 774 4.84 15.87 -24.62
CA GLU A 774 3.68 15.49 -23.82
C GLU A 774 3.09 14.16 -24.33
N VAL A 775 2.91 14.01 -25.64
CA VAL A 775 2.41 12.76 -26.25
C VAL A 775 3.29 11.57 -25.90
N ALA A 776 4.62 11.71 -25.98
CA ALA A 776 5.55 10.67 -25.54
C ALA A 776 5.46 10.40 -24.04
N SER A 777 5.43 11.44 -23.21
CA SER A 777 5.41 11.32 -21.75
C SER A 777 4.11 10.71 -21.21
N GLN A 778 2.96 11.04 -21.80
CA GLN A 778 1.67 10.43 -21.45
C GLN A 778 1.62 8.94 -21.83
N TYR A 779 2.19 8.58 -22.98
CA TYR A 779 2.32 7.18 -23.38
C TYR A 779 3.23 6.38 -22.45
N GLU A 780 4.43 6.90 -22.14
CA GLU A 780 5.39 6.23 -21.24
C GLU A 780 4.88 6.09 -19.79
N GLN A 781 4.04 7.02 -19.32
CA GLN A 781 3.51 7.04 -17.95
C GLN A 781 2.11 6.44 -17.81
N GLY A 782 1.41 6.17 -18.92
CA GLY A 782 0.03 5.64 -18.92
C GLY A 782 -1.02 6.58 -18.36
N THR A 783 -0.73 7.88 -18.23
CA THR A 783 -1.60 8.87 -17.56
C THR A 783 -1.51 10.25 -18.19
N ILE A 784 -2.46 11.12 -17.86
CA ILE A 784 -2.44 12.54 -18.23
C ILE A 784 -1.47 13.29 -17.30
N ILE A 785 -0.49 13.98 -17.88
CA ILE A 785 0.54 14.72 -17.12
C ILE A 785 0.20 16.19 -16.87
N ASP A 786 -0.67 16.77 -17.70
CA ASP A 786 -1.26 18.10 -17.56
C ASP A 786 -2.68 18.06 -18.11
N LYS A 787 -3.65 18.61 -17.37
CA LYS A 787 -5.07 18.67 -17.77
C LYS A 787 -5.46 19.99 -18.43
N GLU A 788 -4.56 20.97 -18.58
CA GLU A 788 -4.93 22.27 -19.16
C GLU A 788 -5.53 22.11 -20.57
N GLY A 789 -6.78 22.54 -20.74
CA GLY A 789 -7.46 22.49 -22.03
C GLY A 789 -7.97 21.11 -22.45
N LEU A 790 -8.01 20.13 -21.54
CA LEU A 790 -8.82 18.93 -21.70
C LEU A 790 -10.32 19.33 -21.76
N VAL A 791 -11.07 18.88 -22.76
CA VAL A 791 -12.50 19.21 -22.94
C VAL A 791 -13.41 17.98 -23.08
N ALA A 792 -12.84 16.78 -23.20
CA ALA A 792 -13.53 15.52 -22.95
C ALA A 792 -12.50 14.46 -22.55
N HIS A 793 -12.86 13.56 -21.64
CA HIS A 793 -12.09 12.35 -21.36
C HIS A 793 -13.05 11.22 -21.01
N TRP A 794 -13.30 10.34 -21.98
CA TRP A 794 -14.04 9.10 -21.77
C TRP A 794 -13.03 7.96 -21.54
N PRO A 795 -12.90 7.40 -20.32
CA PRO A 795 -12.03 6.25 -20.10
C PRO A 795 -12.53 5.01 -20.86
N LEU A 796 -13.86 4.91 -21.03
CA LEU A 796 -14.59 3.79 -21.63
C LEU A 796 -14.32 2.44 -20.92
N ALA A 797 -14.08 2.49 -19.62
CA ALA A 797 -13.64 1.33 -18.84
C ALA A 797 -14.80 0.35 -18.55
N ILE A 798 -15.81 0.83 -17.82
CA ILE A 798 -16.97 0.04 -17.37
C ILE A 798 -18.31 0.74 -17.66
N ASN A 799 -18.24 1.95 -18.20
CA ASN A 799 -19.34 2.89 -18.37
C ASN A 799 -19.02 3.90 -19.49
N THR A 800 -19.97 4.81 -19.70
CA THR A 800 -20.02 5.83 -20.75
C THR A 800 -19.50 7.21 -20.33
N ASP A 801 -18.87 7.32 -19.16
CA ASP A 801 -18.80 8.59 -18.45
C ASP A 801 -17.64 9.46 -18.93
N ASP A 802 -17.87 10.77 -19.00
CA ASP A 802 -16.85 11.80 -19.24
C ASP A 802 -16.31 12.29 -17.90
N ILE A 803 -15.00 12.12 -17.66
CA ILE A 803 -14.32 12.57 -16.43
C ILE A 803 -13.55 13.88 -16.62
N SER A 804 -13.87 14.64 -17.67
CA SER A 804 -13.50 16.05 -17.81
C SER A 804 -14.47 16.99 -17.06
N GLU A 805 -14.16 18.28 -17.00
CA GLU A 805 -15.01 19.31 -16.37
C GLU A 805 -16.42 19.47 -17.00
N ASN A 806 -16.70 18.80 -18.13
CA ASN A 806 -17.94 18.95 -18.89
C ASN A 806 -19.01 17.86 -18.61
N GLU A 807 -18.65 16.73 -17.99
CA GLU A 807 -19.54 15.60 -17.68
C GLU A 807 -20.42 15.13 -18.88
N ASN A 808 -19.92 15.26 -20.12
CA ASN A 808 -20.68 14.97 -21.35
C ASN A 808 -20.62 13.48 -21.74
N ASN A 809 -21.27 12.65 -20.93
CA ASN A 809 -21.31 11.19 -21.07
C ASN A 809 -21.86 10.75 -22.45
N VAL A 810 -21.24 9.74 -23.05
CA VAL A 810 -21.63 9.23 -24.37
C VAL A 810 -22.87 8.34 -24.34
N SER A 811 -23.69 8.40 -25.39
CA SER A 811 -24.77 7.43 -25.61
C SER A 811 -24.31 6.24 -26.46
N VAL A 812 -24.76 5.03 -26.09
CA VAL A 812 -24.48 3.78 -26.81
C VAL A 812 -25.42 3.62 -28.01
N ASN A 813 -24.86 3.31 -29.18
CA ASN A 813 -25.61 3.01 -30.41
C ASN A 813 -25.11 1.68 -31.02
N GLY A 814 -25.99 0.70 -31.24
CA GLY A 814 -25.61 -0.58 -31.86
C GLY A 814 -24.98 -1.60 -30.89
N ASP A 815 -24.14 -2.52 -31.39
CA ASP A 815 -23.49 -3.56 -30.57
C ASP A 815 -22.16 -3.05 -29.99
N VAL A 816 -22.17 -2.89 -28.68
CA VAL A 816 -21.15 -2.20 -27.88
C VAL A 816 -21.10 -2.90 -26.53
N THR A 817 -19.93 -3.41 -26.13
CA THR A 817 -19.76 -4.03 -24.81
C THR A 817 -18.59 -3.43 -24.05
N PHE A 818 -18.81 -3.10 -22.78
CA PHE A 818 -17.76 -2.66 -21.86
C PHE A 818 -17.18 -3.88 -21.15
N GLU A 819 -15.87 -4.04 -21.20
CA GLU A 819 -15.14 -5.20 -20.69
C GLU A 819 -13.98 -4.74 -19.81
N SER A 820 -14.01 -5.08 -18.52
CA SER A 820 -12.83 -4.92 -17.63
C SER A 820 -11.83 -6.04 -17.90
N VAL A 821 -10.56 -5.69 -18.15
CA VAL A 821 -9.43 -6.62 -18.06
C VAL A 821 -9.29 -7.09 -16.60
N SER A 822 -8.81 -8.32 -16.43
CA SER A 822 -8.67 -9.05 -15.17
C SER A 822 -7.40 -9.91 -15.16
#